data_AF-A0A2S4UCJ5-F1
#
_entry.id   AF-A0A2S4UCJ5-F1
#
_cell.length_a   1.000
_cell.length_b   1.000
_cell.length_c   1.000
_cell.angle_alpha   90.00
_cell.angle_beta   90.00
_cell.angle_gamma   90.00
#
_symmetry.space_group_name_H-M   'P 1'
#
loop_
_entity.id
_entity.type
_entity.pdbx_description
1 polymer ?
#
loop_
_entity_poly.entity_id
_entity_poly.type
_entity_poly.pdbx_seq_one_letter_code
_entity_poly.pdbx_strand_id
1 'polypeptide(L)'
;MNPLRLSSARSRLRVLAGGTALLGGTTYYYYHHHHQKSLLQLDSKRDINHPANQRPPLLWTPPSRSDMINALKASKLVHQIKSPADLESKQQTQEYDLLVIGGGATGAGVALDAASRGLKVALVERDDFSSGTSSKSTKLVHGGVRYLQKAVFNLDYEQYKLVREALHERKTFLHIAPHLSLHLPIMLPVYKWWQVPYFYAGCKMYDLLAGSENMETSYLVGKGKALENFPMLKADGLCGAVVYYDGSHNDSRMNMALIMSAVHQGAVVANHMEVVECNTQEASAREDGCQAQRIDGESWSVIRSETSRPSNRRRIQHPSQGIINATGPFCDGIRKLDDPSVPNIVAPSSGVHITLPSYYAPSHMGLIDPATSDGRVIFFLPWQGNAIAGTTDSPAEVEQDPLPKEQEIQWVLGEVRNYLSPELKVRRGDVLSAWCGLRPLVRDPAAKDTQSLVRNHMVHVSPSGLLTIAGGKWTTYRAMAEETVDAAISTFNLKAEGPCVTKLLQLIGAHGWHKTLYIKLIQDFGLESEVAKHLTDNYGDRAWSVCSLAEPTGNRWPVHGKRLDPSYPYLEEEVRYVVRNEYAITPVDIIARRTRLSFLNAQAALEVLPRVIDIMSEELGWTNSHRESAFEKSKNFLLSMGLPKSKLKLSLADVRRGLLRKQTAEEGQLFSRAMFSPKELTQLRKEFADLDSNGDGVISPNDLQSALEHLNFANVPKETVDMIVSGAKTNHIGAIDFSDFLDIAVAAKEVSLSNKLQNFLSDSDHEEIVVNGTSTSSSSHSTVVVEPNSMSAAVGVHGNEVVNDGNNDAKVG
;
A
#
# COMPACT_ATOMS: atom_id res chain seq x y z
N MET A 1 -40.37 42.80 45.82
CA MET A 1 -39.97 43.13 44.43
C MET A 1 -40.89 42.38 43.47
N ASN A 2 -41.46 43.10 42.49
CA ASN A 2 -42.69 42.78 41.75
C ASN A 2 -42.57 41.58 40.78
N PRO A 3 -43.55 40.64 40.72
CA PRO A 3 -43.59 39.53 39.75
C PRO A 3 -43.88 39.96 38.30
N LEU A 4 -44.14 41.25 38.06
CA LEU A 4 -44.44 41.82 36.74
C LEU A 4 -43.21 42.04 35.83
N ARG A 5 -41.97 41.88 36.31
CA ARG A 5 -40.75 42.04 35.49
C ARG A 5 -40.26 40.77 34.79
N LEU A 6 -40.75 39.59 35.18
CA LEU A 6 -40.31 38.32 34.59
C LEU A 6 -41.06 37.93 33.31
N SER A 7 -42.31 38.40 33.12
CA SER A 7 -43.07 38.11 31.89
C SER A 7 -42.62 38.97 30.70
N SER A 8 -42.26 40.24 30.92
CA SER A 8 -41.78 41.13 29.87
C SER A 8 -40.39 40.75 29.34
N ALA A 9 -39.54 40.16 30.17
CA ALA A 9 -38.22 39.67 29.75
C ALA A 9 -38.33 38.42 28.86
N ARG A 10 -39.24 37.50 29.17
CA ARG A 10 -39.47 36.28 28.39
C ARG A 10 -40.14 36.56 27.03
N SER A 11 -41.03 37.54 26.94
CA SER A 11 -41.64 37.91 25.65
C SER A 11 -40.63 38.60 24.72
N ARG A 12 -39.78 39.49 25.25
CA ARG A 12 -38.72 40.16 24.48
C ARG A 12 -37.66 39.17 23.98
N LEU A 13 -37.31 38.16 24.77
CA LEU A 13 -36.37 37.11 24.34
C LEU A 13 -36.92 36.24 23.20
N ARG A 14 -38.23 35.92 23.22
CA ARG A 14 -38.88 35.16 22.14
C ARG A 14 -39.03 35.96 20.86
N VAL A 15 -39.31 37.27 20.96
CA VAL A 15 -39.38 38.17 19.79
C VAL A 15 -37.98 38.40 19.22
N LEU A 16 -36.94 38.55 20.06
CA LEU A 16 -35.56 38.59 19.57
C LEU A 16 -35.16 37.27 18.92
N ALA A 17 -35.33 36.13 19.59
CA ALA A 17 -34.95 34.82 19.04
C ALA A 17 -35.71 34.47 17.74
N GLY A 18 -37.01 34.80 17.68
CA GLY A 18 -37.82 34.64 16.48
C GLY A 18 -37.39 35.56 15.34
N GLY A 19 -37.04 36.81 15.66
CA GLY A 19 -36.51 37.79 14.69
C GLY A 19 -35.14 37.38 14.14
N THR A 20 -34.23 36.90 14.98
CA THR A 20 -32.90 36.42 14.54
C THR A 20 -33.01 35.12 13.74
N ALA A 21 -33.95 34.22 14.08
CA ALA A 21 -34.18 32.99 13.32
C ALA A 21 -34.83 33.26 11.96
N LEU A 22 -35.76 34.22 11.87
CA LEU A 22 -36.37 34.64 10.60
C LEU A 22 -35.39 35.40 9.72
N LEU A 23 -34.63 36.35 10.27
CA LEU A 23 -33.60 37.08 9.51
C LEU A 23 -32.43 36.17 9.12
N GLY A 24 -31.97 35.29 10.03
CA GLY A 24 -30.95 34.30 9.73
C GLY A 24 -31.42 33.28 8.69
N GLY A 25 -32.64 32.78 8.82
CA GLY A 25 -33.25 31.83 7.89
C GLY A 25 -33.56 32.43 6.51
N THR A 26 -34.02 33.68 6.45
CA THR A 26 -34.26 34.38 5.17
C THR A 26 -32.96 34.81 4.51
N THR A 27 -31.94 35.23 5.27
CA THR A 27 -30.61 35.52 4.72
C THR A 27 -29.94 34.24 4.24
N TYR A 28 -30.06 33.14 4.99
CA TYR A 28 -29.57 31.82 4.60
C TYR A 28 -30.29 31.30 3.34
N TYR A 29 -31.62 31.40 3.29
CA TYR A 29 -32.41 31.01 2.12
C TYR A 29 -32.13 31.90 0.91
N TYR A 30 -32.02 33.22 1.10
CA TYR A 30 -31.67 34.17 0.04
C TYR A 30 -30.26 33.90 -0.48
N TYR A 31 -29.28 33.67 0.40
CA TYR A 31 -27.91 33.31 0.03
C TYR A 31 -27.86 31.98 -0.73
N HIS A 32 -28.58 30.95 -0.25
CA HIS A 32 -28.64 29.64 -0.87
C HIS A 32 -29.37 29.66 -2.22
N HIS A 33 -30.44 30.45 -2.35
CA HIS A 33 -31.23 30.53 -3.58
C HIS A 33 -30.57 31.40 -4.64
N HIS A 34 -29.86 32.47 -4.27
CA HIS A 34 -29.14 33.30 -5.24
C HIS A 34 -27.85 32.64 -5.73
N HIS A 35 -27.18 31.80 -4.92
CA HIS A 35 -25.99 31.06 -5.35
C HIS A 35 -26.27 29.83 -6.22
N GLN A 36 -27.49 29.27 -6.19
CA GLN A 36 -27.85 28.12 -7.06
C GLN A 36 -27.94 28.46 -8.56
N LYS A 37 -28.00 29.75 -8.93
CA LYS A 37 -28.04 30.17 -10.34
C LYS A 37 -26.70 30.63 -10.91
N SER A 38 -25.63 30.60 -10.12
CA SER A 38 -24.28 30.78 -10.63
C SER A 38 -23.78 29.43 -11.15
N LEU A 39 -23.27 29.40 -12.38
CA LEU A 39 -22.36 28.35 -12.84
C LEU A 39 -21.40 27.98 -11.70
N LEU A 40 -21.28 26.68 -11.44
CA LEU A 40 -20.34 26.05 -10.49
C LEU A 40 -18.96 26.71 -10.62
N GLN A 41 -18.66 27.65 -9.72
CA GLN A 41 -17.35 28.26 -9.65
C GLN A 41 -16.45 27.30 -8.88
N LEU A 42 -15.45 26.76 -9.59
CA LEU A 42 -14.27 26.18 -8.97
C LEU A 42 -13.69 27.22 -8.00
N ASP A 43 -13.45 26.82 -6.74
CA ASP A 43 -12.96 27.66 -5.64
C ASP A 43 -11.54 28.25 -5.87
N SER A 44 -10.95 28.03 -7.05
CA SER A 44 -9.58 28.42 -7.42
C SER A 44 -9.35 29.93 -7.59
N LYS A 45 -10.38 30.77 -7.43
CA LYS A 45 -10.28 32.25 -7.57
C LYS A 45 -10.32 33.03 -6.25
N ARG A 46 -10.19 32.40 -5.08
CA ARG A 46 -10.23 33.14 -3.81
C ARG A 46 -8.92 33.90 -3.56
N ASP A 47 -9.02 35.21 -3.37
CA ASP A 47 -7.93 36.07 -2.92
C ASP A 47 -7.51 35.66 -1.50
N ILE A 48 -6.30 35.10 -1.38
CA ILE A 48 -5.70 34.60 -0.14
C ILE A 48 -5.58 35.66 0.97
N ASN A 49 -5.65 36.95 0.65
CA ASN A 49 -5.50 38.04 1.62
C ASN A 49 -6.83 38.51 2.25
N HIS A 50 -7.97 37.91 1.90
CA HIS A 50 -9.27 38.39 2.38
C HIS A 50 -9.61 37.89 3.81
N PRO A 51 -10.03 38.76 4.76
CA PRO A 51 -10.34 38.37 6.15
C PRO A 51 -11.49 37.36 6.29
N ALA A 52 -12.41 37.29 5.31
CA ALA A 52 -13.46 36.28 5.25
C ALA A 52 -12.92 34.83 5.07
N ASN A 53 -11.64 34.66 4.69
CA ASN A 53 -10.96 33.36 4.63
C ASN A 53 -10.49 32.84 6.01
N GLN A 54 -10.82 33.55 7.10
CA GLN A 54 -10.53 33.11 8.47
C GLN A 54 -11.62 32.17 9.05
N ARG A 55 -12.75 31.99 8.36
CA ARG A 55 -13.76 30.97 8.74
C ARG A 55 -13.54 29.71 7.91
N PRO A 56 -13.67 28.50 8.48
CA PRO A 56 -13.66 27.28 7.70
C PRO A 56 -14.71 27.42 6.58
N PRO A 57 -14.37 27.15 5.30
CA PRO A 57 -15.37 27.17 4.24
C PRO A 57 -16.50 26.18 4.57
N LEU A 58 -17.71 26.40 4.07
CA LEU A 58 -18.67 25.31 3.95
C LEU A 58 -18.10 24.30 2.95
N LEU A 59 -17.42 23.29 3.49
CA LEU A 59 -16.74 22.26 2.72
C LEU A 59 -17.80 21.31 2.14
N TRP A 60 -17.72 21.04 0.84
CA TRP A 60 -18.56 20.03 0.18
C TRP A 60 -18.52 18.70 0.95
N THR A 61 -19.70 18.13 1.16
CA THR A 61 -19.93 16.81 1.77
C THR A 61 -20.46 15.86 0.69
N PRO A 62 -19.88 14.67 0.53
CA PRO A 62 -20.39 13.69 -0.42
C PRO A 62 -21.75 13.14 0.04
N PRO A 63 -22.59 12.65 -0.88
CA PRO A 63 -23.80 11.91 -0.52
C PRO A 63 -23.45 10.63 0.24
N SER A 64 -24.42 10.03 0.92
CA SER A 64 -24.15 8.80 1.66
C SER A 64 -23.88 7.62 0.71
N ARG A 65 -23.18 6.59 1.19
CA ARG A 65 -23.01 5.33 0.43
C ARG A 65 -24.36 4.70 0.07
N SER A 66 -25.37 4.80 0.94
CA SER A 66 -26.73 4.34 0.62
C SER A 66 -27.34 5.09 -0.56
N ASP A 67 -27.12 6.40 -0.65
CA ASP A 67 -27.58 7.21 -1.78
C ASP A 67 -26.89 6.78 -3.07
N MET A 68 -25.58 6.51 -3.03
CA MET A 68 -24.84 5.97 -4.18
C MET A 68 -25.42 4.63 -4.65
N ILE A 69 -25.72 3.71 -3.72
CA ILE A 69 -26.31 2.41 -4.05
C ILE A 69 -27.72 2.56 -4.62
N ASN A 70 -28.51 3.49 -4.10
CA ASN A 70 -29.85 3.75 -4.60
C ASN A 70 -29.80 4.41 -5.99
N ALA A 71 -28.87 5.34 -6.21
CA ALA A 71 -28.58 5.94 -7.51
C ALA A 71 -28.13 4.90 -8.54
N LEU A 72 -27.30 3.94 -8.13
CA LEU A 72 -26.86 2.81 -8.96
C LEU A 72 -28.04 1.93 -9.36
N LYS A 73 -28.99 1.67 -8.45
CA LYS A 73 -30.22 0.89 -8.74
C LYS A 73 -31.22 1.64 -9.61
N ALA A 74 -31.31 2.96 -9.44
CA ALA A 74 -32.25 3.81 -10.16
C ALA A 74 -31.69 4.31 -11.51
N SER A 75 -30.41 4.06 -11.77
CA SER A 75 -29.62 4.62 -12.87
C SER A 75 -29.73 6.15 -12.98
N LYS A 76 -29.46 6.87 -11.87
CA LYS A 76 -29.51 8.34 -11.80
C LYS A 76 -28.17 8.94 -11.37
N LEU A 77 -27.81 10.10 -11.92
CA LEU A 77 -26.61 10.85 -11.51
C LEU A 77 -26.76 11.51 -10.14
N VAL A 78 -25.63 11.66 -9.45
CA VAL A 78 -25.57 12.23 -8.09
C VAL A 78 -26.14 13.66 -8.03
N HIS A 79 -25.73 14.54 -8.93
CA HIS A 79 -26.15 15.96 -8.90
C HIS A 79 -27.63 16.18 -9.24
N GLN A 80 -28.30 15.15 -9.77
CA GLN A 80 -29.73 15.18 -10.05
C GLN A 80 -30.56 14.82 -8.81
N ILE A 81 -29.94 14.30 -7.76
CA ILE A 81 -30.58 13.97 -6.49
C ILE A 81 -30.60 15.24 -5.64
N LYS A 82 -31.76 15.89 -5.52
CA LYS A 82 -31.96 17.08 -4.70
C LYS A 82 -32.55 16.72 -3.32
N SER A 83 -33.23 15.58 -3.23
CA SER A 83 -33.85 15.06 -2.02
C SER A 83 -33.95 13.52 -2.05
N PRO A 84 -34.06 12.85 -0.89
CA PRO A 84 -34.31 11.39 -0.84
C PRO A 84 -35.57 10.95 -1.59
N ALA A 85 -36.61 11.80 -1.68
CA ALA A 85 -37.83 11.52 -2.43
C ALA A 85 -37.59 11.41 -3.96
N ASP A 86 -36.53 12.03 -4.48
CA ASP A 86 -36.17 11.96 -5.90
C ASP A 86 -35.69 10.55 -6.30
N LEU A 87 -35.26 9.73 -5.32
CA LEU A 87 -34.89 8.33 -5.54
C LEU A 87 -36.12 7.42 -5.72
N GLU A 88 -37.29 7.82 -5.21
CA GLU A 88 -38.53 7.02 -5.23
C GLU A 88 -39.46 7.36 -6.41
N SER A 89 -39.17 8.43 -7.17
CA SER A 89 -40.00 8.85 -8.30
C SER A 89 -39.92 7.85 -9.47
N LYS A 90 -41.05 7.25 -9.87
CA LYS A 90 -41.13 6.32 -11.01
C LYS A 90 -40.88 6.98 -12.37
N GLN A 91 -40.22 6.22 -13.25
CA GLN A 91 -40.20 6.29 -14.72
C GLN A 91 -39.41 7.45 -15.38
N GLN A 92 -38.09 7.32 -15.36
CA GLN A 92 -37.27 7.36 -16.58
C GLN A 92 -35.99 6.60 -16.25
N THR A 93 -35.85 5.36 -16.73
CA THR A 93 -34.57 4.65 -16.75
C THR A 93 -33.67 5.40 -17.71
N GLN A 94 -32.83 6.29 -17.18
CA GLN A 94 -31.72 6.84 -17.94
C GLN A 94 -30.57 5.86 -17.81
N GLU A 95 -30.00 5.43 -18.93
CA GLU A 95 -28.82 4.58 -18.92
C GLU A 95 -27.57 5.39 -18.57
N TYR A 96 -26.59 4.72 -17.95
CA TYR A 96 -25.25 5.29 -17.81
C TYR A 96 -24.53 5.23 -19.16
N ASP A 97 -23.70 6.22 -19.45
CA ASP A 97 -22.84 6.19 -20.63
C ASP A 97 -21.74 5.14 -20.43
N LEU A 98 -21.17 5.09 -19.21
CA LEU A 98 -20.08 4.18 -18.88
C LEU A 98 -20.27 3.49 -17.53
N LEU A 99 -20.02 2.19 -17.51
CA LEU A 99 -19.75 1.42 -16.29
C LEU A 99 -18.25 1.09 -16.21
N VAL A 100 -17.57 1.57 -15.18
CA VAL A 100 -16.17 1.27 -14.88
C VAL A 100 -16.09 0.18 -13.81
N ILE A 101 -15.41 -0.93 -14.12
CA ILE A 101 -15.21 -2.05 -13.21
C ILE A 101 -13.79 -1.97 -12.65
N GLY A 102 -13.68 -1.77 -11.33
CA GLY A 102 -12.43 -1.65 -10.59
C GLY A 102 -12.19 -0.23 -10.08
N GLY A 103 -11.99 -0.10 -8.77
CA GLY A 103 -11.78 1.15 -8.04
C GLY A 103 -10.32 1.41 -7.62
N GLY A 104 -9.37 0.82 -8.36
CA GLY A 104 -7.94 1.18 -8.27
C GLY A 104 -7.62 2.45 -9.07
N ALA A 105 -6.33 2.84 -9.10
CA ALA A 105 -5.88 4.11 -9.69
C ALA A 105 -6.34 4.30 -11.14
N THR A 106 -6.31 3.22 -11.94
CA THR A 106 -6.77 3.22 -13.32
C THR A 106 -8.26 3.53 -13.42
N GLY A 107 -9.12 2.76 -12.75
CA GLY A 107 -10.57 2.96 -12.82
C GLY A 107 -11.03 4.26 -12.15
N ALA A 108 -10.41 4.65 -11.04
CA ALA A 108 -10.67 5.94 -10.39
C ALA A 108 -10.30 7.13 -11.31
N GLY A 109 -9.16 7.03 -12.02
CA GLY A 109 -8.76 8.01 -13.03
C GLY A 109 -9.74 8.08 -14.20
N VAL A 110 -10.13 6.94 -14.75
CA VAL A 110 -11.12 6.84 -15.85
C VAL A 110 -12.46 7.45 -15.44
N ALA A 111 -12.95 7.11 -14.24
CA ALA A 111 -14.21 7.66 -13.75
C ALA A 111 -14.16 9.17 -13.53
N LEU A 112 -13.05 9.68 -12.98
CA LEU A 112 -12.87 11.12 -12.81
C LEU A 112 -12.82 11.85 -14.15
N ASP A 113 -12.04 11.34 -15.11
CA ASP A 113 -11.91 11.96 -16.43
C ASP A 113 -13.26 11.95 -17.16
N ALA A 114 -13.89 10.78 -17.31
CA ALA A 114 -15.19 10.66 -17.97
C ALA A 114 -16.26 11.56 -17.34
N ALA A 115 -16.38 11.58 -16.00
CA ALA A 115 -17.33 12.45 -15.32
C ALA A 115 -17.01 13.94 -15.52
N SER A 116 -15.73 14.33 -15.52
CA SER A 116 -15.32 15.72 -15.77
C SER A 116 -15.61 16.21 -17.20
N ARG A 117 -15.81 15.28 -18.14
CA ARG A 117 -16.23 15.55 -19.52
C ARG A 117 -17.75 15.52 -19.71
N GLY A 118 -18.52 15.41 -18.62
CA GLY A 118 -19.99 15.41 -18.63
C GLY A 118 -20.64 14.04 -18.89
N LEU A 119 -19.87 12.95 -18.95
CA LEU A 119 -20.42 11.62 -19.15
C LEU A 119 -21.09 11.09 -17.87
N LYS A 120 -22.13 10.27 -18.06
CA LYS A 120 -22.80 9.56 -16.97
C LYS A 120 -22.04 8.30 -16.59
N VAL A 121 -21.32 8.36 -15.48
CA VAL A 121 -20.42 7.28 -15.06
C VAL A 121 -20.94 6.58 -13.82
N ALA A 122 -20.97 5.25 -13.88
CA ALA A 122 -21.03 4.37 -12.72
C ALA A 122 -19.66 3.68 -12.54
N LEU A 123 -19.19 3.53 -11.30
CA LEU A 123 -18.01 2.75 -10.97
C LEU A 123 -18.31 1.78 -9.83
N VAL A 124 -17.92 0.52 -10.00
CA VAL A 124 -18.03 -0.51 -8.96
C VAL A 124 -16.69 -1.16 -8.65
N GLU A 125 -16.47 -1.41 -7.36
CA GLU A 125 -15.28 -2.04 -6.83
C GLU A 125 -15.70 -3.21 -5.94
N ARG A 126 -15.13 -4.40 -6.19
CA ARG A 126 -15.47 -5.63 -5.47
C ARG A 126 -15.18 -5.52 -3.98
N ASP A 127 -14.05 -4.93 -3.63
CA ASP A 127 -13.54 -4.79 -2.26
C ASP A 127 -13.63 -3.31 -1.84
N ASP A 128 -12.63 -2.76 -1.15
CA ASP A 128 -12.55 -1.30 -0.94
C ASP A 128 -11.82 -0.59 -2.08
N PHE A 129 -12.07 0.71 -2.26
CA PHE A 129 -11.28 1.52 -3.17
C PHE A 129 -9.79 1.42 -2.82
N SER A 130 -8.94 1.25 -3.85
CA SER A 130 -7.49 1.04 -3.70
C SER A 130 -7.08 -0.27 -2.98
N SER A 131 -7.96 -1.25 -2.78
CA SER A 131 -7.67 -2.51 -2.07
C SER A 131 -6.55 -3.35 -2.72
N GLY A 132 -6.50 -3.39 -4.05
CA GLY A 132 -5.51 -4.14 -4.83
C GLY A 132 -4.15 -3.44 -4.92
N THR A 133 -3.49 -3.56 -6.08
CA THR A 133 -2.13 -3.05 -6.34
C THR A 133 -1.96 -1.56 -6.02
N SER A 134 -3.00 -0.74 -6.18
CA SER A 134 -2.91 0.72 -6.00
C SER A 134 -2.62 1.20 -4.57
N SER A 135 -2.68 0.33 -3.55
CA SER A 135 -2.19 0.62 -2.18
C SER A 135 -0.88 -0.09 -1.81
N LYS A 136 -0.38 -0.97 -2.68
CA LYS A 136 0.77 -1.85 -2.43
C LYS A 136 1.96 -1.47 -3.31
N SER A 137 2.13 -0.17 -3.55
CA SER A 137 3.23 0.40 -4.36
C SER A 137 4.46 0.77 -3.51
N THR A 138 5.57 1.14 -4.17
CA THR A 138 6.76 1.74 -3.52
C THR A 138 6.50 3.16 -3.00
N LYS A 139 5.31 3.73 -3.21
CA LYS A 139 4.94 5.10 -2.78
C LYS A 139 5.75 6.21 -3.47
N LEU A 140 6.25 5.93 -4.67
CA LEU A 140 6.98 6.87 -5.52
C LEU A 140 6.20 7.19 -6.81
N VAL A 141 6.32 8.43 -7.24
CA VAL A 141 5.91 8.93 -8.55
C VAL A 141 7.20 9.13 -9.37
N HIS A 142 7.83 8.00 -9.71
CA HIS A 142 9.16 7.98 -10.31
C HIS A 142 9.11 8.23 -11.81
N GLY A 143 10.04 9.06 -12.32
CA GLY A 143 10.17 9.30 -13.75
C GLY A 143 11.10 8.33 -14.50
N GLY A 144 11.80 7.41 -13.81
CA GLY A 144 12.47 6.29 -14.49
C GLY A 144 13.95 6.47 -14.83
N VAL A 145 14.81 6.85 -13.88
CA VAL A 145 16.26 7.07 -14.13
C VAL A 145 16.94 5.83 -14.73
N ARG A 146 16.53 4.62 -14.33
CA ARG A 146 17.03 3.37 -14.93
C ARG A 146 16.58 3.18 -16.38
N TYR A 147 15.36 3.59 -16.72
CA TYR A 147 14.87 3.53 -18.10
C TYR A 147 15.62 4.51 -18.99
N LEU A 148 16.04 5.66 -18.44
CA LEU A 148 16.90 6.61 -19.14
C LEU A 148 18.24 5.98 -19.54
N GLN A 149 18.86 5.19 -18.65
CA GLN A 149 20.08 4.45 -18.98
C GLN A 149 19.86 3.55 -20.20
N LYS A 150 18.78 2.74 -20.22
CA LYS A 150 18.46 1.89 -21.37
C LYS A 150 18.13 2.70 -22.62
N ALA A 151 17.37 3.77 -22.49
CA ALA A 151 17.00 4.65 -23.61
C ALA A 151 18.23 5.21 -24.32
N VAL A 152 19.25 5.65 -23.57
CA VAL A 152 20.47 6.22 -24.14
C VAL A 152 21.41 5.14 -24.68
N PHE A 153 21.72 4.11 -23.89
CA PHE A 153 22.69 3.10 -24.31
C PHE A 153 22.17 2.16 -25.39
N ASN A 154 20.85 1.91 -25.44
CA ASN A 154 20.24 1.02 -26.43
C ASN A 154 19.46 1.78 -27.52
N LEU A 155 19.49 3.12 -27.51
CA LEU A 155 18.72 3.97 -28.43
C LEU A 155 17.22 3.62 -28.47
N ASP A 156 16.66 3.26 -27.31
CA ASP A 156 15.29 2.78 -27.17
C ASP A 156 14.33 3.97 -27.01
N TYR A 157 13.69 4.35 -28.12
CA TYR A 157 12.77 5.51 -28.18
C TYR A 157 11.53 5.33 -27.30
N GLU A 158 11.01 4.11 -27.17
CA GLU A 158 9.84 3.84 -26.32
C GLU A 158 10.17 4.04 -24.84
N GLN A 159 11.37 3.64 -24.41
CA GLN A 159 11.85 3.94 -23.06
C GLN A 159 12.04 5.44 -22.83
N TYR A 160 12.53 6.17 -23.84
CA TYR A 160 12.66 7.61 -23.77
C TYR A 160 11.30 8.30 -23.62
N LYS A 161 10.30 7.91 -24.43
CA LYS A 161 8.93 8.44 -24.36
C LYS A 161 8.32 8.21 -22.98
N LEU A 162 8.49 7.00 -22.43
CA LEU A 162 8.05 6.65 -21.08
C LEU A 162 8.65 7.56 -20.02
N VAL A 163 9.97 7.82 -20.08
CA VAL A 163 10.64 8.72 -19.12
C VAL A 163 10.07 10.14 -19.20
N ARG A 164 9.87 10.68 -20.41
CA ARG A 164 9.32 12.02 -20.59
C ARG A 164 7.88 12.15 -20.10
N GLU A 165 7.05 11.17 -20.40
CA GLU A 165 5.66 11.14 -19.94
C GLU A 165 5.61 11.07 -18.40
N ALA A 166 6.40 10.19 -17.79
CA ALA A 166 6.44 10.05 -16.35
C ALA A 166 6.94 11.33 -15.65
N LEU A 167 7.94 12.01 -16.23
CA LEU A 167 8.42 13.32 -15.74
C LEU A 167 7.35 14.41 -15.83
N HIS A 168 6.57 14.45 -16.92
CA HIS A 168 5.48 15.40 -17.09
C HIS A 168 4.34 15.13 -16.10
N GLU A 169 3.89 13.89 -15.97
CA GLU A 169 2.82 13.51 -15.05
C GLU A 169 3.21 13.77 -13.59
N ARG A 170 4.49 13.58 -13.22
CA ARG A 170 4.98 13.92 -11.87
C ARG A 170 4.72 15.37 -11.47
N LYS A 171 4.87 16.33 -12.40
CA LYS A 171 4.52 17.74 -12.13
C LYS A 171 3.01 17.90 -11.92
N THR A 172 2.20 17.21 -12.72
CA THR A 172 0.74 17.22 -12.57
C THR A 172 0.32 16.75 -11.18
N PHE A 173 0.91 15.68 -10.63
CA PHE A 173 0.63 15.21 -9.27
C PHE A 173 0.80 16.30 -8.21
N LEU A 174 1.95 17.00 -8.26
CA LEU A 174 2.27 18.09 -7.33
C LEU A 174 1.30 19.26 -7.46
N HIS A 175 0.71 19.45 -8.63
CA HIS A 175 -0.26 20.52 -8.89
C HIS A 175 -1.69 20.16 -8.44
N ILE A 176 -2.18 18.98 -8.82
CA ILE A 176 -3.58 18.57 -8.58
C ILE A 176 -3.82 18.11 -7.14
N ALA A 177 -2.79 17.60 -6.47
CA ALA A 177 -2.88 17.07 -5.10
C ALA A 177 -1.61 17.38 -4.29
N PRO A 178 -1.29 18.66 -4.06
CA PRO A 178 -0.07 19.10 -3.37
C PRO A 178 0.05 18.62 -1.92
N HIS A 179 -1.07 18.22 -1.31
CA HIS A 179 -1.13 17.67 0.04
C HIS A 179 -0.79 16.17 0.09
N LEU A 180 -0.86 15.46 -1.05
CA LEU A 180 -0.61 14.01 -1.15
C LEU A 180 0.65 13.68 -1.94
N SER A 181 1.32 14.67 -2.53
CA SER A 181 2.52 14.49 -3.35
C SER A 181 3.60 15.46 -2.94
N LEU A 182 4.81 14.94 -2.75
CA LEU A 182 5.95 15.67 -2.20
C LEU A 182 7.21 15.40 -3.00
N HIS A 183 8.12 16.38 -2.94
CA HIS A 183 9.48 16.24 -3.44
C HIS A 183 10.31 15.42 -2.45
N LEU A 184 10.96 14.36 -2.93
CA LEU A 184 11.83 13.50 -2.14
C LEU A 184 13.25 13.50 -2.72
N PRO A 185 14.25 14.02 -2.00
CA PRO A 185 15.64 13.82 -2.36
C PRO A 185 16.03 12.35 -2.13
N ILE A 186 16.70 11.76 -3.10
CA ILE A 186 17.17 10.38 -3.06
C ILE A 186 18.69 10.38 -3.25
N MET A 187 19.40 9.86 -2.25
CA MET A 187 20.85 9.72 -2.24
C MET A 187 21.26 8.40 -2.91
N LEU A 188 22.18 8.49 -3.86
CA LEU A 188 22.92 7.37 -4.45
C LEU A 188 24.34 7.38 -3.88
N PRO A 189 24.66 6.51 -2.89
CA PRO A 189 26.01 6.41 -2.34
C PRO A 189 26.96 5.74 -3.33
N VAL A 190 28.19 6.25 -3.43
CA VAL A 190 29.18 5.80 -4.43
C VAL A 190 30.46 5.34 -3.76
N TYR A 191 30.84 4.08 -4.01
CA TYR A 191 32.01 3.42 -3.40
C TYR A 191 33.19 3.24 -4.37
N LYS A 192 33.05 3.67 -5.64
CA LYS A 192 34.14 3.67 -6.63
C LYS A 192 34.27 5.05 -7.26
N TRP A 193 35.48 5.60 -7.28
CA TRP A 193 35.73 6.97 -7.78
C TRP A 193 35.23 7.23 -9.21
N TRP A 194 35.39 6.27 -10.12
CA TRP A 194 34.93 6.41 -11.51
C TRP A 194 33.40 6.47 -11.65
N GLN A 195 32.65 5.92 -10.69
CA GLN A 195 31.19 5.92 -10.71
C GLN A 195 30.62 7.30 -10.35
N VAL A 196 31.37 8.15 -9.65
CA VAL A 196 30.93 9.50 -9.28
C VAL A 196 30.58 10.34 -10.52
N PRO A 197 31.49 10.57 -11.49
CA PRO A 197 31.14 11.32 -12.70
C PRO A 197 30.09 10.61 -13.55
N TYR A 198 30.06 9.27 -13.57
CA TYR A 198 29.07 8.48 -14.30
C TYR A 198 27.64 8.74 -13.81
N PHE A 199 27.39 8.53 -12.51
CA PHE A 199 26.06 8.72 -11.94
C PHE A 199 25.65 10.19 -11.94
N TYR A 200 26.59 11.12 -11.72
CA TYR A 200 26.31 12.55 -11.80
C TYR A 200 25.88 12.97 -13.21
N ALA A 201 26.57 12.52 -14.25
CA ALA A 201 26.19 12.78 -15.63
C ALA A 201 24.80 12.20 -15.97
N GLY A 202 24.51 10.97 -15.52
CA GLY A 202 23.19 10.35 -15.67
C GLY A 202 22.06 11.15 -15.00
N CYS A 203 22.28 11.61 -13.76
CA CYS A 203 21.31 12.43 -13.03
C CYS A 203 21.16 13.83 -13.67
N LYS A 204 22.24 14.45 -14.16
CA LYS A 204 22.14 15.73 -14.89
C LYS A 204 21.43 15.61 -16.22
N MET A 205 21.60 14.50 -16.92
CA MET A 205 20.82 14.22 -18.13
C MET A 205 19.34 14.04 -17.79
N TYR A 206 19.03 13.40 -16.67
CA TYR A 206 17.66 13.29 -16.17
C TYR A 206 17.05 14.67 -15.83
N ASP A 207 17.79 15.54 -15.14
CA ASP A 207 17.40 16.94 -14.89
C ASP A 207 17.13 17.70 -16.20
N LEU A 208 18.03 17.56 -17.18
CA LEU A 208 17.92 18.21 -18.49
C LEU A 208 16.65 17.77 -19.23
N LEU A 209 16.35 16.48 -19.21
CA LEU A 209 15.14 15.92 -19.82
C LEU A 209 13.86 16.35 -19.11
N ALA A 210 13.92 16.54 -17.80
CA ALA A 210 12.81 17.09 -17.04
C ALA A 210 12.55 18.56 -17.41
N GLY A 211 13.59 19.34 -17.74
CA GLY A 211 13.44 20.71 -18.24
C GLY A 211 12.63 21.59 -17.28
N SER A 212 11.53 22.19 -17.74
CA SER A 212 10.61 22.99 -16.92
C SER A 212 9.80 22.19 -15.90
N GLU A 213 9.79 20.86 -16.04
CA GLU A 213 9.14 19.91 -15.14
C GLU A 213 10.11 19.40 -14.06
N ASN A 214 11.35 19.91 -14.05
CA ASN A 214 12.31 19.55 -13.04
C ASN A 214 11.90 20.12 -11.68
N MET A 215 12.14 19.32 -10.65
CA MET A 215 11.79 19.63 -9.27
C MET A 215 12.90 20.46 -8.64
N GLU A 216 14.10 19.89 -8.59
CA GLU A 216 15.33 20.51 -8.12
C GLU A 216 16.49 19.87 -8.89
N THR A 217 17.62 20.58 -8.98
CA THR A 217 18.78 20.02 -9.70
C THR A 217 19.59 19.06 -8.85
N SER A 218 20.02 17.97 -9.49
CA SER A 218 20.90 16.95 -8.92
C SER A 218 22.26 17.54 -8.53
N TYR A 219 22.83 17.10 -7.40
CA TYR A 219 24.09 17.63 -6.88
C TYR A 219 25.00 16.54 -6.29
N LEU A 220 26.29 16.88 -6.15
CA LEU A 220 27.31 16.01 -5.54
C LEU A 220 27.44 16.31 -4.06
N VAL A 221 27.66 15.24 -3.29
CA VAL A 221 27.88 15.31 -1.84
C VAL A 221 29.18 14.57 -1.53
N GLY A 222 30.12 15.24 -0.88
CA GLY A 222 31.36 14.60 -0.41
C GLY A 222 31.08 13.61 0.73
N LYS A 223 31.99 12.64 0.95
CA LYS A 223 31.87 11.59 1.99
C LYS A 223 31.37 12.10 3.35
N GLY A 224 31.99 13.15 3.90
CA GLY A 224 31.61 13.68 5.22
C GLY A 224 30.17 14.19 5.26
N LYS A 225 29.72 14.91 4.23
CA LYS A 225 28.36 15.41 4.16
C LYS A 225 27.33 14.30 3.86
N ALA A 226 27.74 13.26 3.14
CA ALA A 226 26.89 12.09 2.92
C ALA A 226 26.61 11.36 4.25
N LEU A 227 27.65 11.19 5.08
CA LEU A 227 27.50 10.61 6.42
C LEU A 227 26.77 11.56 7.39
N GLU A 228 26.85 12.88 7.23
CA GLU A 228 26.02 13.81 8.01
C GLU A 228 24.53 13.68 7.66
N ASN A 229 24.21 13.61 6.36
CA ASN A 229 22.83 13.49 5.88
C ASN A 229 22.25 12.09 6.14
N PHE A 230 23.08 11.04 6.06
CA PHE A 230 22.71 9.65 6.28
C PHE A 230 23.72 8.95 7.21
N PRO A 231 23.64 9.16 8.54
CA PRO A 231 24.63 8.68 9.51
C PRO A 231 24.81 7.17 9.57
N MET A 232 23.78 6.43 9.16
CA MET A 232 23.79 4.97 9.20
C MET A 232 24.48 4.35 7.98
N LEU A 233 24.90 5.15 7.01
CA LEU A 233 25.54 4.67 5.80
C LEU A 233 26.91 4.07 6.11
N LYS A 234 27.26 2.98 5.45
CA LYS A 234 28.60 2.39 5.55
C LYS A 234 29.68 3.39 5.11
N ALA A 235 30.57 3.74 6.05
CA ALA A 235 31.63 4.73 5.80
C ALA A 235 32.86 4.14 5.07
N ASP A 236 33.08 2.84 5.19
CA ASP A 236 34.20 2.15 4.56
C ASP A 236 34.04 2.09 3.02
N GLY A 237 35.09 2.46 2.30
CA GLY A 237 35.08 2.55 0.83
C GLY A 237 34.25 3.69 0.22
N LEU A 238 33.45 4.44 1.00
CA LEU A 238 32.59 5.50 0.49
C LEU A 238 33.41 6.67 -0.08
N CYS A 239 33.23 6.98 -1.37
CA CYS A 239 33.86 8.13 -2.03
C CYS A 239 33.03 9.41 -1.85
N GLY A 240 31.71 9.29 -1.89
CA GLY A 240 30.74 10.38 -1.83
C GLY A 240 29.35 9.89 -2.24
N ALA A 241 28.47 10.81 -2.63
CA ALA A 241 27.15 10.48 -3.12
C ALA A 241 26.67 11.46 -4.20
N VAL A 242 25.74 10.99 -5.03
CA VAL A 242 24.94 11.84 -5.94
C VAL A 242 23.54 11.92 -5.37
N VAL A 243 22.99 13.13 -5.23
CA VAL A 243 21.60 13.32 -4.82
C VAL A 243 20.80 13.81 -6.01
N TYR A 244 19.69 13.13 -6.30
CA TYR A 244 18.70 13.57 -7.29
C TYR A 244 17.32 13.65 -6.64
N TYR A 245 16.36 14.26 -7.34
CA TYR A 245 15.02 14.48 -6.81
C TYR A 245 13.98 13.68 -7.56
N ASP A 246 13.03 13.15 -6.79
CA ASP A 246 11.90 12.43 -7.33
C ASP A 246 10.61 12.67 -6.56
N GLY A 247 9.50 12.19 -7.12
CA GLY A 247 8.18 12.32 -6.51
C GLY A 247 7.92 11.20 -5.51
N SER A 248 7.39 11.56 -4.34
CA SER A 248 6.74 10.63 -3.42
C SER A 248 5.25 10.96 -3.34
N HIS A 249 4.42 9.97 -3.03
CA HIS A 249 2.98 10.21 -2.85
C HIS A 249 2.32 9.26 -1.86
N ASN A 250 1.12 9.65 -1.43
CA ASN A 250 0.21 8.79 -0.70
C ASN A 250 -0.72 8.08 -1.67
N ASP A 251 -0.37 6.85 -2.08
CA ASP A 251 -1.08 6.09 -3.11
C ASP A 251 -2.56 5.83 -2.80
N SER A 252 -2.89 5.29 -1.63
CA SER A 252 -4.29 5.00 -1.26
C SER A 252 -5.12 6.27 -1.04
N ARG A 253 -4.56 7.31 -0.41
CA ARG A 253 -5.26 8.61 -0.26
C ARG A 253 -5.42 9.33 -1.59
N MET A 254 -4.44 9.23 -2.50
CA MET A 254 -4.55 9.79 -3.84
C MET A 254 -5.69 9.13 -4.59
N ASN A 255 -5.78 7.80 -4.56
CA ASN A 255 -6.91 7.07 -5.12
C ASN A 255 -8.24 7.51 -4.49
N MET A 256 -8.25 7.75 -3.18
CA MET A 256 -9.44 8.21 -2.49
C MET A 256 -9.87 9.62 -2.92
N ALA A 257 -8.90 10.53 -3.08
CA ALA A 257 -9.14 11.87 -3.61
C ALA A 257 -9.65 11.81 -5.06
N LEU A 258 -9.16 10.88 -5.89
CA LEU A 258 -9.69 10.66 -7.25
C LEU A 258 -11.15 10.22 -7.22
N ILE A 259 -11.49 9.20 -6.43
CA ILE A 259 -12.86 8.71 -6.31
C ILE A 259 -13.79 9.82 -5.80
N MET A 260 -13.40 10.55 -4.75
CA MET A 260 -14.23 11.63 -4.20
C MET A 260 -14.35 12.81 -5.15
N SER A 261 -13.33 13.08 -5.96
CA SER A 261 -13.41 14.07 -7.03
C SER A 261 -14.34 13.59 -8.15
N ALA A 262 -14.35 12.30 -8.50
CA ALA A 262 -15.28 11.75 -9.49
C ALA A 262 -16.73 11.86 -9.00
N VAL A 263 -16.99 11.57 -7.72
CA VAL A 263 -18.29 11.79 -7.08
C VAL A 263 -18.68 13.26 -7.11
N HIS A 264 -17.72 14.17 -6.86
CA HIS A 264 -17.96 15.60 -6.95
C HIS A 264 -18.33 16.05 -8.38
N GLN A 265 -17.77 15.40 -9.41
CA GLN A 265 -18.15 15.58 -10.83
C GLN A 265 -19.47 14.87 -11.21
N GLY A 266 -20.08 14.11 -10.30
CA GLY A 266 -21.38 13.49 -10.51
C GLY A 266 -21.36 11.98 -10.78
N ALA A 267 -20.19 11.33 -10.73
CA ALA A 267 -20.09 9.87 -10.86
C ALA A 267 -20.76 9.15 -9.69
N VAL A 268 -21.42 8.01 -9.97
CA VAL A 268 -21.98 7.12 -8.97
C VAL A 268 -20.99 6.01 -8.68
N VAL A 269 -20.49 5.91 -7.45
CA VAL A 269 -19.43 4.95 -7.10
C VAL A 269 -19.90 4.03 -5.97
N ALA A 270 -19.53 2.74 -6.02
CA ALA A 270 -19.80 1.81 -4.94
C ALA A 270 -18.66 0.80 -4.76
N ASN A 271 -18.04 0.82 -3.57
CA ASN A 271 -17.15 -0.24 -3.09
C ASN A 271 -17.97 -1.40 -2.49
N HIS A 272 -17.34 -2.56 -2.31
CA HIS A 272 -17.95 -3.80 -1.81
C HIS A 272 -19.11 -4.30 -2.70
N MET A 273 -18.91 -4.19 -4.02
CA MET A 273 -19.82 -4.55 -5.11
C MET A 273 -19.08 -5.29 -6.23
N GLU A 274 -19.26 -6.60 -6.28
CA GLU A 274 -18.64 -7.49 -7.26
C GLU A 274 -19.46 -7.57 -8.54
N VAL A 275 -18.80 -7.43 -9.70
CA VAL A 275 -19.40 -7.84 -10.99
C VAL A 275 -19.23 -9.34 -11.14
N VAL A 276 -20.35 -10.06 -11.28
CA VAL A 276 -20.37 -11.53 -11.36
C VAL A 276 -20.81 -12.06 -12.72
N GLU A 277 -21.32 -11.18 -13.58
CA GLU A 277 -21.77 -11.49 -14.93
C GLU A 277 -21.68 -10.22 -15.79
N CYS A 278 -21.26 -10.36 -17.03
CA CYS A 278 -21.15 -9.28 -18.01
C CYS A 278 -21.69 -9.79 -19.34
N ASN A 279 -22.58 -9.04 -19.97
CA ASN A 279 -23.07 -9.35 -21.30
C ASN A 279 -22.97 -8.10 -22.16
N THR A 280 -22.19 -8.20 -23.21
CA THR A 280 -21.94 -7.13 -24.17
C THR A 280 -22.33 -7.64 -25.56
N GLN A 281 -23.00 -6.81 -26.36
CA GLN A 281 -23.56 -7.23 -27.65
C GLN A 281 -22.52 -7.17 -28.78
N GLU A 282 -22.61 -8.08 -29.74
CA GLU A 282 -21.69 -8.16 -30.88
C GLU A 282 -21.60 -6.83 -31.65
N ALA A 283 -20.38 -6.37 -31.94
CA ALA A 283 -20.13 -5.17 -32.70
C ALA A 283 -20.56 -5.33 -34.17
N SER A 284 -21.28 -4.34 -34.72
CA SER A 284 -21.60 -4.29 -36.14
C SER A 284 -20.41 -3.76 -36.96
N ALA A 285 -20.06 -4.45 -38.05
CA ALA A 285 -19.02 -4.01 -38.96
C ALA A 285 -19.48 -2.79 -39.79
N ARG A 286 -18.59 -1.81 -39.99
CA ARG A 286 -18.79 -0.70 -40.93
C ARG A 286 -18.74 -1.21 -42.38
N GLU A 287 -19.69 -0.78 -43.22
CA GLU A 287 -19.67 -1.04 -44.68
C GLU A 287 -18.60 -0.19 -45.42
N ASP A 288 -17.98 0.78 -44.75
CA ASP A 288 -17.16 1.86 -45.31
C ASP A 288 -15.63 1.68 -45.12
N GLY A 289 -15.15 0.47 -44.82
CA GLY A 289 -13.72 0.12 -44.91
C GLY A 289 -12.78 0.77 -43.87
N CYS A 290 -13.32 1.55 -42.92
CA CYS A 290 -12.58 2.09 -41.79
C CYS A 290 -12.63 1.10 -40.60
N GLN A 291 -11.47 0.71 -40.06
CA GLN A 291 -11.30 -0.34 -39.05
C GLN A 291 -11.93 -0.09 -37.66
N ALA A 292 -12.71 0.98 -37.47
CA ALA A 292 -13.38 1.23 -36.19
C ALA A 292 -14.75 0.52 -36.15
N GLN A 293 -14.80 -0.63 -35.48
CA GLN A 293 -16.05 -1.34 -35.17
C GLN A 293 -16.91 -0.46 -34.24
N ARG A 294 -18.21 -0.33 -34.56
CA ARG A 294 -19.18 0.43 -33.77
C ARG A 294 -20.14 -0.51 -33.05
N ILE A 295 -20.54 -0.09 -31.86
CA ILE A 295 -21.48 -0.81 -31.02
C ILE A 295 -22.68 0.09 -30.82
N ASP A 296 -23.78 -0.29 -31.46
CA ASP A 296 -25.05 0.45 -31.42
C ASP A 296 -26.07 -0.20 -30.44
N GLY A 297 -25.62 -1.19 -29.64
CA GLY A 297 -26.46 -1.99 -28.73
C GLY A 297 -26.22 -1.71 -27.23
N GLU A 298 -27.25 -1.97 -26.41
CA GLU A 298 -27.20 -1.84 -24.96
C GLU A 298 -26.34 -2.95 -24.33
N SER A 299 -25.35 -2.57 -23.49
CA SER A 299 -24.58 -3.51 -22.67
C SER A 299 -25.12 -3.55 -21.25
N TRP A 300 -25.04 -4.71 -20.59
CA TRP A 300 -25.44 -4.83 -19.19
C TRP A 300 -24.49 -5.70 -18.37
N SER A 301 -24.46 -5.46 -17.07
CA SER A 301 -23.75 -6.30 -16.11
C SER A 301 -24.62 -6.66 -14.92
N VAL A 302 -24.31 -7.77 -14.24
CA VAL A 302 -24.92 -8.14 -12.96
C VAL A 302 -23.92 -7.92 -11.83
N ILE A 303 -24.36 -7.11 -10.88
CA ILE A 303 -23.58 -6.68 -9.74
C ILE A 303 -24.16 -7.30 -8.47
N ARG A 304 -23.29 -7.75 -7.57
CA ARG A 304 -23.64 -8.38 -6.30
C ARG A 304 -22.91 -7.70 -5.15
N SER A 305 -23.64 -7.31 -4.11
CA SER A 305 -23.03 -6.76 -2.89
C SER A 305 -22.62 -7.88 -1.92
N GLU A 306 -21.42 -7.76 -1.35
CA GLU A 306 -20.94 -8.68 -0.30
C GLU A 306 -21.67 -8.47 1.04
N THR A 307 -22.11 -7.24 1.32
CA THR A 307 -22.66 -6.83 2.64
C THR A 307 -24.06 -7.34 2.98
N SER A 308 -24.71 -8.07 2.08
CA SER A 308 -26.04 -8.62 2.34
C SER A 308 -25.93 -9.94 3.09
N ARG A 309 -26.75 -10.13 4.14
CA ARG A 309 -26.90 -11.44 4.83
C ARG A 309 -27.04 -12.57 3.80
N PRO A 310 -26.59 -13.81 4.08
CA PRO A 310 -26.61 -14.93 3.12
C PRO A 310 -27.96 -15.14 2.41
N SER A 311 -29.07 -14.85 3.10
CA SER A 311 -30.44 -14.94 2.58
C SER A 311 -30.90 -13.76 1.71
N ASN A 312 -30.09 -12.72 1.53
CA ASN A 312 -30.48 -11.46 0.88
C ASN A 312 -29.44 -10.94 -0.13
N ARG A 313 -28.56 -11.81 -0.66
CA ARG A 313 -27.62 -11.49 -1.75
C ARG A 313 -28.40 -11.06 -3.00
N ARG A 314 -28.67 -9.75 -3.12
CA ARG A 314 -29.40 -9.18 -4.25
C ARG A 314 -28.46 -9.01 -5.44
N ARG A 315 -28.86 -9.57 -6.58
CA ARG A 315 -28.28 -9.30 -7.89
C ARG A 315 -28.98 -8.07 -8.47
N ILE A 316 -28.21 -7.13 -9.02
CA ILE A 316 -28.71 -5.91 -9.65
C ILE A 316 -28.21 -5.91 -11.10
N GLN A 317 -29.12 -5.81 -12.06
CA GLN A 317 -28.78 -5.58 -13.46
C GLN A 317 -28.53 -4.09 -13.68
N HIS A 318 -27.47 -3.76 -14.41
CA HIS A 318 -27.04 -2.39 -14.63
C HIS A 318 -26.85 -2.14 -16.13
N PRO A 319 -27.78 -1.43 -16.80
CA PRO A 319 -27.65 -1.05 -18.20
C PRO A 319 -26.67 0.12 -18.36
N SER A 320 -25.80 0.02 -19.37
CA SER A 320 -24.84 1.07 -19.75
C SER A 320 -24.51 0.99 -21.24
N GLN A 321 -24.20 2.13 -21.87
CA GLN A 321 -23.78 2.16 -23.28
C GLN A 321 -22.41 1.50 -23.49
N GLY A 322 -21.49 1.63 -22.53
CA GLY A 322 -20.18 0.98 -22.58
C GLY A 322 -19.69 0.46 -21.23
N ILE A 323 -18.92 -0.63 -21.26
CA ILE A 323 -18.30 -1.23 -20.08
C ILE A 323 -16.78 -1.16 -20.20
N ILE A 324 -16.13 -0.63 -19.15
CA ILE A 324 -14.68 -0.53 -19.04
C ILE A 324 -14.17 -1.46 -17.93
N ASN A 325 -13.34 -2.43 -18.29
CA ASN A 325 -12.60 -3.29 -17.37
C ASN A 325 -11.26 -2.64 -17.00
N ALA A 326 -11.15 -2.17 -15.75
CA ALA A 326 -9.96 -1.54 -15.17
C ALA A 326 -9.50 -2.27 -13.88
N THR A 327 -9.65 -3.60 -13.85
CA THR A 327 -9.45 -4.43 -12.64
C THR A 327 -7.99 -4.87 -12.40
N GLY A 328 -7.01 -4.23 -13.03
CA GLY A 328 -5.58 -4.44 -12.77
C GLY A 328 -5.17 -5.92 -12.96
N PRO A 329 -4.52 -6.56 -11.96
CA PRO A 329 -4.16 -7.98 -12.05
C PRO A 329 -5.35 -8.93 -12.27
N PHE A 330 -6.57 -8.50 -11.96
CA PHE A 330 -7.79 -9.29 -12.10
C PHE A 330 -8.48 -9.12 -13.47
N CYS A 331 -7.86 -8.40 -14.43
CA CYS A 331 -8.51 -8.08 -15.70
C CYS A 331 -8.97 -9.31 -16.49
N ASP A 332 -8.20 -10.39 -16.44
CA ASP A 332 -8.54 -11.65 -17.12
C ASP A 332 -9.79 -12.32 -16.53
N GLY A 333 -10.09 -12.09 -15.25
CA GLY A 333 -11.33 -12.56 -14.64
C GLY A 333 -12.56 -11.96 -15.30
N ILE A 334 -12.57 -10.64 -15.51
CA ILE A 334 -13.67 -9.94 -16.20
C ILE A 334 -13.71 -10.28 -17.70
N ARG A 335 -12.55 -10.37 -18.36
CA ARG A 335 -12.48 -10.78 -19.78
C ARG A 335 -13.09 -12.16 -20.02
N LYS A 336 -12.94 -13.10 -19.09
CA LYS A 336 -13.52 -14.44 -19.17
C LYS A 336 -15.01 -14.51 -18.83
N LEU A 337 -15.55 -13.50 -18.14
CA LEU A 337 -17.00 -13.35 -18.01
C LEU A 337 -17.65 -12.94 -19.34
N ASP A 338 -16.90 -12.22 -20.18
CA ASP A 338 -17.29 -11.81 -21.52
C ASP A 338 -17.12 -12.95 -22.54
N ASP A 339 -15.90 -13.49 -22.67
CA ASP A 339 -15.60 -14.65 -23.51
C ASP A 339 -14.68 -15.64 -22.76
N PRO A 340 -15.18 -16.82 -22.35
CA PRO A 340 -14.39 -17.82 -21.63
C PRO A 340 -13.17 -18.37 -22.40
N SER A 341 -13.13 -18.23 -23.73
CA SER A 341 -12.09 -18.79 -24.59
C SER A 341 -10.83 -17.93 -24.70
N VAL A 342 -10.87 -16.68 -24.25
CA VAL A 342 -9.74 -15.76 -24.41
C VAL A 342 -8.54 -16.15 -23.53
N PRO A 343 -7.30 -16.05 -24.06
CA PRO A 343 -6.10 -16.30 -23.28
C PRO A 343 -5.87 -15.18 -22.27
N ASN A 344 -5.19 -15.50 -21.16
CA ASN A 344 -4.75 -14.51 -20.19
C ASN A 344 -3.76 -13.53 -20.84
N ILE A 345 -3.98 -12.24 -20.63
CA ILE A 345 -3.04 -11.19 -21.07
C ILE A 345 -2.14 -10.72 -19.93
N VAL A 346 -2.53 -10.92 -18.66
CA VAL A 346 -1.71 -10.49 -17.52
C VAL A 346 -0.78 -11.61 -17.08
N ALA A 347 0.49 -11.26 -16.93
CA ALA A 347 1.54 -12.06 -16.32
C ALA A 347 1.95 -11.38 -14.99
N PRO A 348 1.26 -11.69 -13.88
CA PRO A 348 1.46 -10.95 -12.64
C PRO A 348 2.83 -11.25 -12.03
N SER A 349 3.45 -10.21 -11.46
CA SER A 349 4.68 -10.34 -10.67
C SER A 349 4.49 -9.79 -9.27
N SER A 350 4.90 -10.56 -8.27
CA SER A 350 4.91 -10.16 -6.87
C SER A 350 6.08 -9.21 -6.55
N GLY A 351 5.82 -8.26 -5.67
CA GLY A 351 6.82 -7.37 -5.10
C GLY A 351 6.60 -7.17 -3.62
N VAL A 352 7.59 -7.57 -2.83
CA VAL A 352 7.58 -7.44 -1.38
C VAL A 352 8.31 -6.18 -0.93
N HIS A 353 7.71 -5.49 0.04
CA HIS A 353 8.31 -4.42 0.81
C HIS A 353 8.23 -4.74 2.30
N ILE A 354 9.16 -4.18 3.07
CA ILE A 354 9.16 -4.23 4.52
C ILE A 354 9.16 -2.81 5.10
N THR A 355 8.52 -2.64 6.26
CA THR A 355 8.67 -1.43 7.08
C THR A 355 9.62 -1.72 8.24
N LEU A 356 10.57 -0.82 8.40
CA LEU A 356 11.56 -0.77 9.46
C LEU A 356 11.36 0.49 10.31
N PRO A 357 11.84 0.50 11.56
CA PRO A 357 11.87 1.68 12.41
C PRO A 357 12.54 2.89 11.75
N SER A 358 12.12 4.10 12.15
CA SER A 358 12.67 5.36 11.62
C SER A 358 14.18 5.50 11.76
N TYR A 359 14.80 4.87 12.75
CA TYR A 359 16.25 4.94 12.94
C TYR A 359 17.04 4.17 11.88
N TYR A 360 16.41 3.65 10.82
CA TYR A 360 17.12 3.09 9.66
C TYR A 360 17.18 4.05 8.45
N ALA A 361 16.35 5.09 8.38
CA ALA A 361 16.42 6.10 7.31
C ALA A 361 16.18 7.53 7.85
N PRO A 362 16.91 8.55 7.38
CA PRO A 362 16.64 9.94 7.72
C PRO A 362 15.23 10.34 7.28
N SER A 363 14.54 11.15 8.09
CA SER A 363 13.13 11.52 7.87
C SER A 363 12.83 12.27 6.55
N HIS A 364 13.85 12.81 5.90
CA HIS A 364 13.71 13.73 4.76
C HIS A 364 14.48 13.30 3.52
N MET A 365 15.17 12.16 3.54
CA MET A 365 16.01 11.71 2.42
C MET A 365 15.93 10.20 2.24
N GLY A 366 15.60 9.79 1.01
CA GLY A 366 15.68 8.39 0.60
C GLY A 366 17.09 7.99 0.18
N LEU A 367 17.32 6.70 0.05
CA LEU A 367 18.52 6.09 -0.51
C LEU A 367 18.13 5.12 -1.61
N ILE A 368 18.93 5.04 -2.66
CA ILE A 368 18.79 4.06 -3.73
C ILE A 368 20.05 3.21 -3.83
N ASP A 369 19.85 1.91 -3.90
CA ASP A 369 20.85 0.97 -4.38
C ASP A 369 20.59 0.72 -5.87
N PRO A 370 21.47 1.19 -6.77
CA PRO A 370 21.28 1.02 -8.21
C PRO A 370 21.62 -0.39 -8.72
N ALA A 371 22.26 -1.25 -7.91
CA ALA A 371 22.68 -2.59 -8.31
C ALA A 371 22.81 -3.52 -7.09
N THR A 372 21.70 -4.15 -6.72
CA THR A 372 21.63 -5.22 -5.72
C THR A 372 22.47 -6.44 -6.14
N SER A 373 22.60 -7.43 -5.25
CA SER A 373 23.33 -8.69 -5.52
C SER A 373 22.95 -9.41 -6.82
N ASP A 374 21.74 -9.18 -7.34
CA ASP A 374 21.20 -9.74 -8.59
C ASP A 374 20.91 -8.69 -9.69
N GLY A 375 21.42 -7.46 -9.55
CA GLY A 375 21.30 -6.39 -10.55
C GLY A 375 19.92 -5.71 -10.60
N ARG A 376 19.10 -5.87 -9.57
CA ARG A 376 17.88 -5.07 -9.33
C ARG A 376 18.22 -3.76 -8.62
N VAL A 377 17.17 -2.99 -8.35
CA VAL A 377 17.26 -1.71 -7.64
C VAL A 377 16.43 -1.84 -6.37
N ILE A 378 17.01 -1.48 -5.23
CA ILE A 378 16.29 -1.38 -3.98
C ILE A 378 16.25 0.07 -3.50
N PHE A 379 15.09 0.49 -3.03
CA PHE A 379 14.90 1.79 -2.43
C PHE A 379 14.82 1.65 -0.93
N PHE A 380 15.41 2.62 -0.24
CA PHE A 380 15.15 2.88 1.15
C PHE A 380 14.53 4.26 1.31
N LEU A 381 13.26 4.34 1.73
CA LEU A 381 12.53 5.60 1.73
C LEU A 381 12.00 5.92 3.12
N PRO A 382 12.15 7.17 3.60
CA PRO A 382 11.40 7.61 4.77
C PRO A 382 9.91 7.63 4.44
N TRP A 383 9.10 7.09 5.34
CA TRP A 383 7.67 6.96 5.13
C TRP A 383 6.89 6.99 6.45
N GLN A 384 6.10 8.05 6.65
CA GLN A 384 5.21 8.25 7.82
C GLN A 384 5.87 7.88 9.17
N GLY A 385 7.04 8.47 9.44
CA GLY A 385 7.75 8.24 10.71
C GLY A 385 8.42 6.86 10.81
N ASN A 386 8.53 6.12 9.70
CA ASN A 386 9.21 4.84 9.58
C ASN A 386 10.07 4.84 8.30
N ALA A 387 10.66 3.69 7.96
CA ALA A 387 11.46 3.53 6.77
C ALA A 387 11.01 2.30 5.98
N ILE A 388 10.74 2.45 4.68
CA ILE A 388 10.34 1.33 3.81
C ILE A 388 11.50 0.88 2.94
N ALA A 389 11.72 -0.43 2.87
CA ALA A 389 12.72 -1.04 2.00
C ALA A 389 12.06 -2.00 1.01
N GLY A 390 12.44 -1.92 -0.26
CA GLY A 390 11.92 -2.78 -1.31
C GLY A 390 12.35 -2.37 -2.72
N THR A 391 12.14 -3.20 -3.74
CA THR A 391 11.21 -4.34 -3.76
C THR A 391 11.80 -5.56 -4.45
N THR A 392 11.23 -6.74 -4.16
CA THR A 392 11.42 -7.94 -4.97
C THR A 392 10.61 -7.92 -6.27
N ASP A 393 10.89 -8.90 -7.14
CA ASP A 393 10.27 -9.13 -8.43
C ASP A 393 10.30 -10.63 -8.72
N SER A 394 9.18 -11.30 -8.49
CA SER A 394 9.05 -12.76 -8.64
C SER A 394 7.73 -13.09 -9.34
N PRO A 395 7.70 -13.97 -10.37
CA PRO A 395 6.45 -14.45 -10.96
C PRO A 395 5.47 -14.94 -9.89
N ALA A 396 4.20 -14.61 -10.04
CA ALA A 396 3.16 -14.92 -9.07
C ALA A 396 1.86 -15.36 -9.76
N GLU A 397 0.92 -15.84 -8.97
CA GLU A 397 -0.47 -16.02 -9.39
C GLU A 397 -1.32 -14.83 -8.94
N VAL A 398 -2.51 -14.69 -9.53
CA VAL A 398 -3.45 -13.63 -9.14
C VAL A 398 -4.15 -14.03 -7.85
N GLU A 399 -3.80 -13.35 -6.76
CA GLU A 399 -4.39 -13.52 -5.44
C GLU A 399 -4.86 -12.16 -4.89
N GLN A 400 -5.91 -12.16 -4.06
CA GLN A 400 -6.47 -10.95 -3.46
C GLN A 400 -5.50 -10.30 -2.46
N ASP A 401 -5.02 -11.09 -1.51
CA ASP A 401 -4.11 -10.67 -0.45
C ASP A 401 -2.87 -11.57 -0.44
N PRO A 402 -1.98 -11.44 -1.45
CA PRO A 402 -0.78 -12.26 -1.54
C PRO A 402 0.09 -12.07 -0.29
N LEU A 403 0.62 -13.17 0.21
CA LEU A 403 1.46 -13.16 1.40
C LEU A 403 2.92 -12.84 1.04
N PRO A 404 3.61 -11.97 1.80
CA PRO A 404 5.05 -11.79 1.63
C PRO A 404 5.78 -13.06 2.09
N LYS A 405 6.60 -13.65 1.20
CA LYS A 405 7.36 -14.86 1.53
C LYS A 405 8.54 -14.51 2.46
N GLU A 406 8.81 -15.34 3.45
CA GLU A 406 9.91 -15.10 4.40
C GLU A 406 11.28 -15.02 3.71
N GLN A 407 11.50 -15.79 2.64
CA GLN A 407 12.72 -15.73 1.83
C GLN A 407 12.91 -14.34 1.19
N GLU A 408 11.84 -13.71 0.71
CA GLU A 408 11.88 -12.37 0.12
C GLU A 408 12.13 -11.30 1.19
N ILE A 409 11.55 -11.44 2.38
CA ILE A 409 11.81 -10.57 3.54
C ILE A 409 13.29 -10.64 3.92
N GLN A 410 13.85 -11.85 4.06
CA GLN A 410 15.26 -12.04 4.39
C GLN A 410 16.20 -11.50 3.31
N TRP A 411 15.83 -11.64 2.04
CA TRP A 411 16.58 -11.04 0.93
C TRP A 411 16.62 -9.52 1.02
N VAL A 412 15.48 -8.86 1.24
CA VAL A 412 15.42 -7.39 1.43
C VAL A 412 16.28 -6.95 2.62
N LEU A 413 16.20 -7.65 3.75
CA LEU A 413 17.05 -7.38 4.93
C LEU A 413 18.55 -7.55 4.60
N GLY A 414 18.90 -8.55 3.80
CA GLY A 414 20.26 -8.79 3.32
C GLY A 414 20.81 -7.62 2.50
N GLU A 415 20.04 -7.13 1.53
CA GLU A 415 20.44 -5.96 0.73
C GLU A 415 20.58 -4.70 1.58
N VAL A 416 19.68 -4.48 2.54
CA VAL A 416 19.76 -3.35 3.48
C VAL A 416 21.06 -3.39 4.30
N ARG A 417 21.50 -4.57 4.77
CA ARG A 417 22.76 -4.73 5.54
C ARG A 417 23.99 -4.27 4.76
N ASN A 418 23.99 -4.41 3.44
CA ASN A 418 25.17 -4.09 2.62
C ASN A 418 25.48 -2.59 2.59
N TYR A 419 24.48 -1.75 2.81
CA TYR A 419 24.59 -0.28 2.73
C TYR A 419 24.69 0.40 4.09
N LEU A 420 24.26 -0.29 5.16
CA LEU A 420 24.30 0.27 6.50
C LEU A 420 25.62 -0.05 7.21
N SER A 421 25.97 0.77 8.19
CA SER A 421 27.13 0.56 9.05
C SER A 421 27.06 -0.83 9.68
N PRO A 422 28.16 -1.60 9.70
CA PRO A 422 28.21 -2.91 10.37
C PRO A 422 27.83 -2.86 11.87
N GLU A 423 27.94 -1.70 12.51
CA GLU A 423 27.50 -1.48 13.90
C GLU A 423 25.97 -1.57 14.06
N LEU A 424 25.23 -1.28 12.98
CA LEU A 424 23.77 -1.33 12.96
C LEU A 424 23.32 -2.74 12.57
N LYS A 425 23.05 -3.58 13.58
CA LYS A 425 22.54 -4.94 13.38
C LYS A 425 21.11 -4.90 12.84
N VAL A 426 20.94 -5.13 11.53
CA VAL A 426 19.63 -5.25 10.84
C VAL A 426 19.01 -6.63 11.08
N ARG A 427 17.92 -6.69 11.86
CA ARG A 427 17.33 -7.95 12.33
C ARG A 427 15.95 -8.18 11.73
N ARG A 428 15.55 -9.46 11.67
CA ARG A 428 14.18 -9.84 11.30
C ARG A 428 13.13 -9.29 12.28
N GLY A 429 13.50 -9.16 13.56
CA GLY A 429 12.65 -8.56 14.60
C GLY A 429 12.44 -7.05 14.46
N ASP A 430 13.21 -6.36 13.60
CA ASP A 430 12.96 -4.94 13.31
C ASP A 430 11.86 -4.75 12.26
N VAL A 431 11.41 -5.81 11.59
CA VAL A 431 10.34 -5.70 10.57
C VAL A 431 9.00 -5.49 11.28
N LEU A 432 8.47 -4.27 11.19
CA LEU A 432 7.19 -3.88 11.79
C LEU A 432 5.98 -4.38 10.99
N SER A 433 6.16 -4.52 9.68
CA SER A 433 5.20 -5.07 8.73
C SER A 433 5.92 -5.48 7.44
N ALA A 434 5.31 -6.38 6.69
CA ALA A 434 5.74 -6.76 5.36
C ALA A 434 4.50 -6.95 4.48
N TRP A 435 4.53 -6.51 3.23
CA TRP A 435 3.37 -6.64 2.34
C TRP A 435 3.83 -6.95 0.91
N CYS A 436 2.94 -7.60 0.17
CA CYS A 436 3.17 -7.99 -1.21
C CYS A 436 2.13 -7.35 -2.13
N GLY A 437 2.59 -6.72 -3.21
CA GLY A 437 1.74 -6.22 -4.30
C GLY A 437 1.93 -7.02 -5.59
N LEU A 438 0.87 -7.14 -6.40
CA LEU A 438 0.94 -7.76 -7.73
C LEU A 438 1.03 -6.70 -8.81
N ARG A 439 2.08 -6.74 -9.62
CA ARG A 439 2.27 -5.89 -10.80
C ARG A 439 1.51 -6.51 -11.98
N PRO A 440 0.57 -5.80 -12.62
CA PRO A 440 -0.18 -6.32 -13.76
C PRO A 440 0.65 -6.17 -15.05
N LEU A 441 1.73 -6.96 -15.22
CA LEU A 441 2.49 -6.92 -16.47
C LEU A 441 1.65 -7.53 -17.59
N VAL A 442 1.65 -6.93 -18.77
CA VAL A 442 0.76 -7.32 -19.87
C VAL A 442 1.55 -7.91 -21.02
N ARG A 443 1.02 -8.98 -21.61
CA ARG A 443 1.44 -9.53 -22.92
C ARG A 443 0.52 -8.96 -23.98
N ASP A 444 1.08 -8.55 -25.11
CA ASP A 444 0.28 -8.09 -26.24
C ASP A 444 -0.35 -9.32 -26.94
N PRO A 445 -1.69 -9.46 -26.95
CA PRO A 445 -2.35 -10.56 -27.64
C PRO A 445 -2.20 -10.50 -29.17
N ALA A 446 -1.86 -9.33 -29.74
CA ALA A 446 -1.64 -9.15 -31.18
C ALA A 446 -0.17 -9.35 -31.59
N ALA A 447 0.76 -9.47 -30.64
CA ALA A 447 2.17 -9.68 -30.96
C ALA A 447 2.44 -11.10 -31.47
N LYS A 448 3.23 -11.20 -32.55
CA LYS A 448 3.68 -12.49 -33.11
C LYS A 448 4.60 -13.28 -32.16
N ASP A 449 5.22 -12.60 -31.20
CA ASP A 449 6.07 -13.18 -30.16
C ASP A 449 5.39 -13.04 -28.79
N THR A 450 4.92 -14.18 -28.28
CA THR A 450 4.15 -14.30 -27.03
C THR A 450 4.98 -14.02 -25.77
N GLN A 451 6.29 -13.79 -25.91
CA GLN A 451 7.22 -13.52 -24.82
C GLN A 451 7.46 -12.02 -24.55
N SER A 452 7.10 -11.12 -25.48
CA SER A 452 7.37 -9.69 -25.31
C SER A 452 6.31 -9.01 -24.43
N LEU A 453 6.70 -8.63 -23.21
CA LEU A 453 5.83 -7.88 -22.30
C LEU A 453 5.70 -6.42 -22.78
N VAL A 454 4.45 -5.94 -22.85
CA VAL A 454 4.13 -4.52 -23.04
C VAL A 454 4.66 -3.77 -21.82
N ARG A 455 5.60 -2.85 -22.05
CA ARG A 455 6.22 -2.07 -20.98
C ARG A 455 5.38 -0.90 -20.49
N ASN A 456 4.33 -0.54 -21.24
CA ASN A 456 3.33 0.48 -20.93
C ASN A 456 1.99 -0.18 -20.55
N HIS A 457 0.88 0.55 -20.69
CA HIS A 457 -0.47 0.01 -20.66
C HIS A 457 -0.93 -0.39 -22.07
N MET A 458 -2.03 -1.14 -22.12
CA MET A 458 -2.75 -1.51 -23.32
C MET A 458 -4.23 -1.19 -23.14
N VAL A 459 -4.85 -0.65 -24.19
CA VAL A 459 -6.30 -0.51 -24.32
C VAL A 459 -6.76 -1.43 -25.44
N HIS A 460 -7.68 -2.33 -25.13
CA HIS A 460 -8.19 -3.35 -26.07
C HIS A 460 -9.71 -3.43 -25.98
N VAL A 461 -10.39 -3.46 -27.14
CA VAL A 461 -11.84 -3.66 -27.23
C VAL A 461 -12.11 -5.08 -27.73
N SER A 462 -12.87 -5.87 -26.97
CA SER A 462 -13.29 -7.21 -27.43
C SER A 462 -14.32 -7.13 -28.56
N PRO A 463 -14.51 -8.20 -29.35
CA PRO A 463 -15.55 -8.23 -30.40
C PRO A 463 -16.97 -7.99 -29.89
N SER A 464 -17.23 -8.32 -28.63
CA SER A 464 -18.49 -8.08 -27.93
C SER A 464 -18.58 -6.67 -27.33
N GLY A 465 -17.49 -5.88 -27.34
CA GLY A 465 -17.49 -4.50 -26.89
C GLY A 465 -16.93 -4.18 -25.52
N LEU A 466 -16.41 -5.16 -24.79
CA LEU A 466 -15.74 -4.91 -23.53
C LEU A 466 -14.42 -4.15 -23.76
N LEU A 467 -14.33 -2.91 -23.29
CA LEU A 467 -13.10 -2.12 -23.34
C LEU A 467 -12.25 -2.46 -22.10
N THR A 468 -11.09 -3.05 -22.30
CA THR A 468 -10.15 -3.40 -21.23
C THR A 468 -8.94 -2.48 -21.26
N ILE A 469 -8.60 -1.90 -20.12
CA ILE A 469 -7.29 -1.32 -19.86
C ILE A 469 -6.49 -2.18 -18.89
N ALA A 470 -5.30 -2.60 -19.31
CA ALA A 470 -4.39 -3.42 -18.52
C ALA A 470 -2.96 -2.83 -18.54
N GLY A 471 -2.18 -3.12 -17.50
CA GLY A 471 -0.80 -2.64 -17.39
C GLY A 471 -0.66 -1.23 -16.83
N GLY A 472 0.41 -0.55 -17.24
CA GLY A 472 0.70 0.81 -16.80
C GLY A 472 1.30 0.92 -15.40
N LYS A 473 1.38 2.16 -14.90
CA LYS A 473 2.01 2.52 -13.63
C LYS A 473 1.17 3.55 -12.90
N TRP A 474 1.37 3.67 -11.59
CA TRP A 474 0.76 4.75 -10.81
C TRP A 474 1.11 6.11 -11.42
N THR A 475 2.39 6.39 -11.72
CA THR A 475 2.82 7.69 -12.30
C THR A 475 2.03 8.12 -13.54
N THR A 476 1.60 7.18 -14.39
CA THR A 476 0.94 7.48 -15.68
C THR A 476 -0.57 7.28 -15.65
N TYR A 477 -1.18 7.07 -14.47
CA TYR A 477 -2.61 6.74 -14.35
C TYR A 477 -3.55 7.73 -15.06
N ARG A 478 -3.20 9.04 -15.05
CA ARG A 478 -4.04 10.10 -15.61
C ARG A 478 -3.97 10.12 -17.14
N ALA A 479 -2.78 9.96 -17.71
CA ALA A 479 -2.61 9.80 -19.15
C ALA A 479 -3.30 8.52 -19.66
N MET A 480 -3.16 7.42 -18.92
CA MET A 480 -3.89 6.17 -19.16
C MET A 480 -5.40 6.37 -19.14
N ALA A 481 -5.93 7.13 -18.19
CA ALA A 481 -7.34 7.44 -18.09
C ALA A 481 -7.82 8.27 -19.29
N GLU A 482 -7.07 9.31 -19.67
CA GLU A 482 -7.35 10.15 -20.84
C GLU A 482 -7.47 9.33 -22.12
N GLU A 483 -6.49 8.45 -22.39
CA GLU A 483 -6.52 7.57 -23.56
C GLU A 483 -7.67 6.56 -23.53
N THR A 484 -7.99 6.03 -22.34
CA THR A 484 -9.09 5.06 -22.17
C THR A 484 -10.45 5.70 -22.43
N VAL A 485 -10.66 6.92 -21.92
CA VAL A 485 -11.93 7.66 -22.12
C VAL A 485 -12.05 8.12 -23.57
N ASP A 486 -10.95 8.53 -24.22
CA ASP A 486 -10.94 8.85 -25.64
C ASP A 486 -11.34 7.63 -26.49
N ALA A 487 -10.77 6.47 -26.19
CA ALA A 487 -11.14 5.20 -26.84
C ALA A 487 -12.62 4.87 -26.59
N ALA A 488 -13.10 4.99 -25.35
CA ALA A 488 -14.50 4.71 -25.00
C ALA A 488 -15.49 5.63 -25.73
N ILE A 489 -15.18 6.94 -25.84
CA ILE A 489 -16.00 7.90 -26.58
C ILE A 489 -16.11 7.49 -28.05
N SER A 490 -15.00 7.09 -28.67
CA SER A 490 -14.97 6.64 -30.06
C SER A 490 -15.72 5.31 -30.27
N THR A 491 -15.47 4.31 -29.41
CA THR A 491 -16.01 2.96 -29.53
C THR A 491 -17.52 2.92 -29.31
N PHE A 492 -18.02 3.59 -28.27
CA PHE A 492 -19.43 3.58 -27.89
C PHE A 492 -20.20 4.80 -28.42
N ASN A 493 -19.59 5.63 -29.27
CA ASN A 493 -20.20 6.81 -29.89
C ASN A 493 -20.82 7.79 -28.85
N LEU A 494 -20.14 7.97 -27.72
CA LEU A 494 -20.60 8.80 -26.61
C LEU A 494 -20.46 10.30 -26.95
N LYS A 495 -21.30 11.13 -26.30
CA LYS A 495 -21.27 12.58 -26.47
C LYS A 495 -20.68 13.25 -25.23
N ALA A 496 -19.38 13.48 -25.24
CA ALA A 496 -18.72 14.30 -24.23
C ALA A 496 -19.03 15.80 -24.43
N GLU A 497 -19.13 16.55 -23.33
CA GLU A 497 -19.37 18.00 -23.35
C GLU A 497 -18.09 18.80 -23.64
N GLY A 498 -16.91 18.20 -23.46
CA GLY A 498 -15.62 18.87 -23.66
C GLY A 498 -14.41 17.92 -23.65
N PRO A 499 -13.19 18.46 -23.85
CA PRO A 499 -11.95 17.69 -23.82
C PRO A 499 -11.55 17.29 -22.39
N CYS A 500 -10.51 16.47 -22.26
CA CYS A 500 -9.91 16.14 -20.96
C CYS A 500 -9.45 17.41 -20.21
N VAL A 501 -9.87 17.57 -18.96
CA VAL A 501 -9.48 18.71 -18.09
C VAL A 501 -8.63 18.28 -16.89
N THR A 502 -8.34 16.98 -16.76
CA THR A 502 -7.75 16.39 -15.54
C THR A 502 -6.35 16.88 -15.22
N LYS A 503 -5.60 17.45 -16.17
CA LYS A 503 -4.28 18.05 -15.93
C LYS A 503 -4.32 19.26 -14.99
N LEU A 504 -5.44 19.97 -14.94
CA LEU A 504 -5.63 21.18 -14.13
C LEU A 504 -6.69 21.00 -13.04
N LEU A 505 -7.31 19.83 -12.97
CA LEU A 505 -8.38 19.55 -12.02
C LEU A 505 -7.79 19.23 -10.64
N GLN A 506 -7.86 20.19 -9.73
CA GLN A 506 -7.47 19.96 -8.34
C GLN A 506 -8.40 18.93 -7.68
N LEU A 507 -7.80 17.95 -7.00
CA LEU A 507 -8.55 16.92 -6.30
C LEU A 507 -9.13 17.45 -4.99
N ILE A 508 -10.21 16.82 -4.53
CA ILE A 508 -10.78 17.08 -3.19
C ILE A 508 -9.66 16.99 -2.13
N GLY A 509 -9.58 17.99 -1.25
CA GLY A 509 -8.48 18.18 -0.31
C GLY A 509 -7.48 19.26 -0.73
N ALA A 510 -7.28 19.51 -2.03
CA ALA A 510 -6.23 20.42 -2.52
C ALA A 510 -6.60 21.92 -2.45
N HIS A 511 -7.87 22.27 -2.62
CA HIS A 511 -8.33 23.64 -2.86
C HIS A 511 -7.92 24.65 -1.78
N GLY A 512 -8.10 24.29 -0.51
CA GLY A 512 -7.72 25.13 0.64
C GLY A 512 -6.38 24.76 1.29
N TRP A 513 -5.57 23.91 0.66
CA TRP A 513 -4.32 23.45 1.27
C TRP A 513 -3.17 24.43 1.06
N HIS A 514 -2.37 24.61 2.11
CA HIS A 514 -1.09 25.31 2.07
C HIS A 514 -0.16 24.75 3.15
N LYS A 515 1.16 24.92 3.00
CA LYS A 515 2.20 24.33 3.86
C LYS A 515 2.06 24.64 5.35
N THR A 516 1.38 25.72 5.71
CA THR A 516 1.17 26.17 7.10
C THR A 516 -0.21 25.83 7.66
N LEU A 517 -1.02 25.03 6.95
CA LEU A 517 -2.39 24.70 7.37
C LEU A 517 -2.44 24.03 8.74
N TYR A 518 -1.47 23.17 9.03
CA TYR A 518 -1.40 22.46 10.30
C TYR A 518 -1.31 23.43 11.50
N ILE A 519 -0.69 24.61 11.34
CA ILE A 519 -0.58 25.61 12.41
C ILE A 519 -1.97 26.12 12.80
N LYS A 520 -2.85 26.33 11.82
CA LYS A 520 -4.23 26.76 12.09
C LYS A 520 -5.02 25.67 12.82
N LEU A 521 -4.86 24.41 12.44
CA LEU A 521 -5.49 23.30 13.16
C LEU A 521 -5.02 23.21 14.62
N ILE A 522 -3.73 23.45 14.88
CA ILE A 522 -3.19 23.51 16.25
C ILE A 522 -3.82 24.68 17.02
N GLN A 523 -3.92 25.86 16.42
CA GLN A 523 -4.46 27.06 17.08
C GLN A 523 -5.96 26.94 17.40
N ASP A 524 -6.73 26.36 16.48
CA ASP A 524 -8.19 26.32 16.60
C ASP A 524 -8.69 25.12 17.41
N PHE A 525 -7.98 23.98 17.37
CA PHE A 525 -8.38 22.74 18.05
C PHE A 525 -7.39 22.27 19.12
N GLY A 526 -6.25 22.93 19.33
CA GLY A 526 -5.28 22.53 20.35
C GLY A 526 -4.71 21.11 20.12
N LEU A 527 -4.42 20.75 18.87
CA LEU A 527 -3.85 19.45 18.49
C LEU A 527 -2.34 19.40 18.65
N GLU A 528 -1.78 18.21 18.83
CA GLU A 528 -0.34 18.01 18.71
C GLU A 528 0.16 18.29 17.29
N SER A 529 1.39 18.81 17.18
CA SER A 529 1.96 19.22 15.89
C SER A 529 2.07 18.09 14.87
N GLU A 530 2.38 16.88 15.33
CA GLU A 530 2.47 15.69 14.47
C GLU A 530 1.09 15.28 13.92
N VAL A 531 0.07 15.29 14.77
CA VAL A 531 -1.33 15.01 14.41
C VAL A 531 -1.84 16.03 13.40
N ALA A 532 -1.61 17.32 13.66
CA ALA A 532 -2.05 18.37 12.75
C ALA A 532 -1.41 18.23 11.36
N LYS A 533 -0.10 17.91 11.29
CA LYS A 533 0.59 17.65 10.01
C LYS A 533 0.04 16.41 9.31
N HIS A 534 -0.14 15.32 10.05
CA HIS A 534 -0.75 14.09 9.52
C HIS A 534 -2.11 14.38 8.89
N LEU A 535 -2.99 15.11 9.56
CA LEU A 535 -4.31 15.44 9.03
C LEU A 535 -4.20 16.29 7.75
N THR A 536 -3.33 17.30 7.72
CA THR A 536 -3.18 18.13 6.51
C THR A 536 -2.55 17.36 5.34
N ASP A 537 -1.67 16.40 5.61
CA ASP A 537 -0.96 15.62 4.59
C ASP A 537 -1.77 14.41 4.11
N ASN A 538 -2.92 14.11 4.73
CA ASN A 538 -3.84 13.05 4.28
C ASN A 538 -5.19 13.57 3.79
N TYR A 539 -5.70 14.65 4.38
CA TYR A 539 -7.03 15.20 4.09
C TYR A 539 -6.99 16.57 3.44
N GLY A 540 -5.83 17.23 3.43
CA GLY A 540 -5.71 18.58 2.89
C GLY A 540 -6.64 19.54 3.63
N ASP A 541 -7.45 20.28 2.89
CA ASP A 541 -8.48 21.15 3.46
C ASP A 541 -9.65 20.40 4.12
N ARG A 542 -9.82 19.09 3.89
CA ARG A 542 -10.82 18.27 4.60
C ARG A 542 -10.43 18.00 6.06
N ALA A 543 -9.19 18.29 6.45
CA ALA A 543 -8.75 18.17 7.84
C ALA A 543 -9.62 18.98 8.81
N TRP A 544 -10.20 20.12 8.36
CA TRP A 544 -11.18 20.89 9.14
C TRP A 544 -12.41 20.07 9.49
N SER A 545 -12.95 19.31 8.52
CA SER A 545 -14.11 18.45 8.74
C SER A 545 -13.78 17.31 9.71
N VAL A 546 -12.58 16.73 9.63
CA VAL A 546 -12.12 15.72 10.59
C VAL A 546 -12.06 16.32 12.01
N CYS A 547 -11.39 17.47 12.17
CA CYS A 547 -11.24 18.14 13.47
C CYS A 547 -12.58 18.59 14.05
N SER A 548 -13.57 18.93 13.21
CA SER A 548 -14.91 19.33 13.66
C SER A 548 -15.69 18.21 14.38
N LEU A 549 -15.26 16.96 14.24
CA LEU A 549 -15.82 15.80 14.94
C LEU A 549 -15.15 15.54 16.29
N ALA A 550 -14.10 16.30 16.64
CA ALA A 550 -13.29 16.04 17.82
C ALA A 550 -13.96 16.54 19.10
N GLU A 551 -14.06 15.65 20.07
CA GLU A 551 -14.46 15.99 21.43
C GLU A 551 -13.23 16.40 22.26
N PRO A 552 -13.39 17.24 23.30
CA PRO A 552 -12.28 17.56 24.20
C PRO A 552 -11.72 16.29 24.87
N THR A 553 -10.40 16.15 24.90
CA THR A 553 -9.73 14.97 25.50
C THR A 553 -9.82 14.94 27.03
N GLY A 554 -10.10 16.08 27.66
CA GLY A 554 -10.01 16.28 29.11
C GLY A 554 -8.59 16.58 29.62
N ASN A 555 -7.57 16.55 28.75
CA ASN A 555 -6.20 16.90 29.10
C ASN A 555 -5.95 18.41 28.93
N ARG A 556 -4.90 18.92 29.59
CA ARG A 556 -4.41 20.30 29.35
C ARG A 556 -3.90 20.46 27.90
N TRP A 557 -3.23 19.43 27.40
CA TRP A 557 -2.74 19.34 26.04
C TRP A 557 -2.55 17.86 25.67
N PRO A 558 -2.90 17.43 24.44
CA PRO A 558 -3.70 18.18 23.47
C PRO A 558 -5.15 18.40 23.95
N VAL A 559 -5.77 19.49 23.53
CA VAL A 559 -7.15 19.84 23.91
C VAL A 559 -8.15 18.93 23.20
N HIS A 560 -7.93 18.67 21.91
CA HIS A 560 -8.69 17.75 21.07
C HIS A 560 -7.78 16.71 20.41
N GLY A 561 -8.38 15.69 19.77
CA GLY A 561 -7.65 14.70 18.98
C GLY A 561 -7.18 13.52 19.82
N LYS A 562 -8.09 12.57 20.04
CA LYS A 562 -7.77 11.34 20.77
C LYS A 562 -7.14 10.32 19.81
N ARG A 563 -5.86 10.01 20.02
CA ARG A 563 -5.14 9.02 19.19
C ARG A 563 -5.72 7.61 19.35
N LEU A 564 -5.78 6.85 18.26
CA LEU A 564 -6.11 5.41 18.25
C LEU A 564 -4.99 4.58 18.90
N ASP A 565 -3.74 4.88 18.56
CA ASP A 565 -2.53 4.35 19.20
C ASP A 565 -1.64 5.52 19.65
N PRO A 566 -1.08 5.51 20.87
CA PRO A 566 -0.22 6.61 21.34
C PRO A 566 0.98 6.90 20.44
N SER A 567 1.52 5.88 19.76
CA SER A 567 2.74 5.94 18.95
C SER A 567 2.52 6.47 17.54
N TYR A 568 1.27 6.61 17.11
CA TYR A 568 0.92 7.02 15.75
C TYR A 568 -0.06 8.21 15.76
N PRO A 569 0.01 9.11 14.77
CA PRO A 569 -0.79 10.34 14.77
C PRO A 569 -2.25 10.14 14.31
N TYR A 570 -2.76 8.91 14.34
CA TYR A 570 -4.11 8.58 13.86
C TYR A 570 -5.16 8.80 14.94
N LEU A 571 -6.27 9.43 14.58
CA LEU A 571 -7.32 9.86 15.50
C LEU A 571 -8.59 9.00 15.43
N GLU A 572 -9.34 8.95 16.52
CA GLU A 572 -10.68 8.36 16.54
C GLU A 572 -11.65 9.08 15.59
N GLU A 573 -11.49 10.39 15.43
CA GLU A 573 -12.29 11.24 14.55
C GLU A 573 -12.12 10.90 13.07
N GLU A 574 -10.92 10.44 12.65
CA GLU A 574 -10.69 9.98 11.29
C GLU A 574 -11.61 8.80 10.96
N VAL A 575 -11.82 7.86 11.89
CA VAL A 575 -12.72 6.72 11.71
C VAL A 575 -14.15 7.20 11.39
N ARG A 576 -14.67 8.14 12.19
CA ARG A 576 -16.01 8.69 11.96
C ARG A 576 -16.09 9.43 10.63
N TYR A 577 -15.08 10.24 10.32
CA TYR A 577 -15.02 10.99 9.08
C TYR A 577 -15.07 10.07 7.86
N VAL A 578 -14.23 9.02 7.82
CA VAL A 578 -14.11 8.17 6.62
C VAL A 578 -15.29 7.21 6.45
N VAL A 579 -15.97 6.82 7.54
CA VAL A 579 -17.24 6.08 7.44
C VAL A 579 -18.33 6.95 6.81
N ARG A 580 -18.42 8.22 7.23
CA ARG A 580 -19.45 9.16 6.75
C ARG A 580 -19.17 9.71 5.36
N ASN A 581 -17.91 10.01 5.04
CA ASN A 581 -17.54 10.80 3.87
C ASN A 581 -16.68 10.03 2.85
N GLU A 582 -16.17 8.85 3.18
CA GLU A 582 -15.26 8.11 2.28
C GLU A 582 -15.64 6.63 2.11
N TYR A 583 -16.90 6.32 2.41
CA TYR A 583 -17.54 5.03 2.16
C TYR A 583 -16.86 3.82 2.82
N ALA A 584 -16.12 4.03 3.91
CA ALA A 584 -15.52 2.94 4.67
C ALA A 584 -16.60 2.13 5.39
N ILE A 585 -16.61 0.81 5.19
CA ILE A 585 -17.59 -0.11 5.78
C ILE A 585 -16.95 -1.34 6.43
N THR A 586 -15.63 -1.50 6.34
CA THR A 586 -14.89 -2.53 7.09
C THR A 586 -13.76 -1.91 7.92
N PRO A 587 -13.30 -2.54 9.02
CA PRO A 587 -12.16 -2.03 9.77
C PRO A 587 -10.89 -2.03 8.93
N VAL A 588 -10.77 -3.00 8.02
CA VAL A 588 -9.70 -3.11 7.03
C VAL A 588 -9.63 -1.81 6.24
N ASP A 589 -10.72 -1.32 5.63
CA ASP A 589 -10.79 -0.04 4.88
C ASP A 589 -10.02 1.10 5.57
N ILE A 590 -10.19 1.20 6.90
CA ILE A 590 -9.55 2.21 7.75
C ILE A 590 -8.07 1.91 7.97
N ILE A 591 -7.73 0.74 8.54
CA ILE A 591 -6.37 0.46 9.02
C ILE A 591 -5.35 0.32 7.88
N ALA A 592 -5.77 -0.06 6.67
CA ALA A 592 -4.84 -0.20 5.54
C ALA A 592 -4.94 0.90 4.49
N ARG A 593 -6.12 1.48 4.21
CA ARG A 593 -6.24 2.47 3.10
C ARG A 593 -6.40 3.90 3.55
N ARG A 594 -7.14 4.17 4.63
CA ARG A 594 -7.34 5.54 5.12
C ARG A 594 -6.20 6.03 6.02
N THR A 595 -5.77 5.19 6.97
CA THR A 595 -4.65 5.49 7.89
C THR A 595 -3.33 4.89 7.40
N ARG A 596 -3.40 3.70 6.79
CA ARG A 596 -2.26 2.84 6.40
C ARG A 596 -1.43 2.30 7.56
N LEU A 597 -1.97 2.31 8.78
CA LEU A 597 -1.32 1.77 9.97
C LEU A 597 -0.85 0.31 9.78
N SER A 598 -1.61 -0.53 9.09
CA SER A 598 -1.21 -1.93 8.85
C SER A 598 0.05 -2.06 7.99
N PHE A 599 0.33 -1.06 7.14
CA PHE A 599 1.57 -1.00 6.37
C PHE A 599 2.74 -0.45 7.19
N LEU A 600 2.48 0.30 8.27
CA LEU A 600 3.54 0.79 9.15
C LEU A 600 3.90 -0.24 10.22
N ASN A 601 2.89 -0.87 10.82
CA ASN A 601 3.06 -1.81 11.92
C ASN A 601 1.82 -2.71 12.05
N ALA A 602 1.99 -3.99 11.71
CA ALA A 602 0.90 -4.96 11.72
C ALA A 602 0.38 -5.24 13.15
N GLN A 603 1.25 -5.18 14.16
CA GLN A 603 0.86 -5.39 15.55
C GLN A 603 0.10 -4.19 16.12
N ALA A 604 0.57 -2.96 15.87
CA ALA A 604 -0.18 -1.76 16.26
C ALA A 604 -1.56 -1.71 15.57
N ALA A 605 -1.64 -2.13 14.29
CA ALA A 605 -2.91 -2.27 13.60
C ALA A 605 -3.86 -3.27 14.29
N LEU A 606 -3.36 -4.42 14.75
CA LEU A 606 -4.15 -5.38 15.53
C LEU A 606 -4.60 -4.79 16.87
N GLU A 607 -3.76 -4.00 17.54
CA GLU A 607 -4.07 -3.38 18.84
C GLU A 607 -5.19 -2.34 18.76
N VAL A 608 -5.26 -1.56 17.68
CA VAL A 608 -6.30 -0.54 17.52
C VAL A 608 -7.64 -1.11 17.03
N LEU A 609 -7.66 -2.32 16.48
CA LEU A 609 -8.88 -2.92 15.88
C LEU A 609 -10.10 -2.88 16.79
N PRO A 610 -10.04 -3.23 18.10
CA PRO A 610 -11.22 -3.14 18.95
C PRO A 610 -11.82 -1.75 19.01
N ARG A 611 -10.98 -0.70 19.10
CA ARG A 611 -11.47 0.67 19.19
C ARG A 611 -12.06 1.14 17.85
N VAL A 612 -11.42 0.79 16.74
CA VAL A 612 -11.95 1.05 15.38
C VAL A 612 -13.31 0.39 15.22
N ILE A 613 -13.44 -0.90 15.59
CA ILE A 613 -14.70 -1.65 15.51
C ILE A 613 -15.78 -1.05 16.39
N ASP A 614 -15.44 -0.53 17.57
CA ASP A 614 -16.40 0.13 18.47
C ASP A 614 -16.98 1.38 17.81
N ILE A 615 -16.13 2.25 17.28
CA ILE A 615 -16.57 3.48 16.60
C ILE A 615 -17.39 3.14 15.35
N MET A 616 -16.93 2.18 14.54
CA MET A 616 -17.68 1.74 13.36
C MET A 616 -19.03 1.11 13.73
N SER A 617 -19.09 0.36 14.84
CA SER A 617 -20.32 -0.25 15.33
C SER A 617 -21.34 0.81 15.74
N GLU A 618 -20.90 1.93 16.30
CA GLU A 618 -21.76 3.08 16.61
C GLU A 618 -22.27 3.75 15.34
N GLU A 619 -21.40 4.01 14.35
CA GLU A 619 -21.76 4.69 13.10
C GLU A 619 -22.65 3.85 12.17
N LEU A 620 -22.43 2.52 12.14
CA LEU A 620 -23.09 1.60 11.19
C LEU A 620 -24.14 0.70 11.85
N GLY A 621 -24.35 0.81 13.17
CA GLY A 621 -25.34 0.02 13.90
C GLY A 621 -25.05 -1.49 13.92
N TRP A 622 -23.78 -1.88 14.10
CA TRP A 622 -23.40 -3.30 14.09
C TRP A 622 -23.86 -4.08 15.32
N THR A 623 -24.23 -5.34 15.12
CA THR A 623 -24.47 -6.29 16.21
C THR A 623 -23.17 -6.90 16.73
N ASN A 624 -23.20 -7.52 17.91
CA ASN A 624 -22.02 -8.22 18.45
C ASN A 624 -21.44 -9.28 17.50
N SER A 625 -22.30 -10.03 16.82
CA SER A 625 -21.87 -11.02 15.82
C SER A 625 -21.14 -10.37 14.62
N HIS A 626 -21.59 -9.18 14.17
CA HIS A 626 -20.86 -8.45 13.13
C HIS A 626 -19.50 -7.93 13.63
N ARG A 627 -19.42 -7.47 14.88
CA ARG A 627 -18.16 -7.00 15.48
C ARG A 627 -17.12 -8.13 15.54
N GLU A 628 -17.53 -9.33 15.94
CA GLU A 628 -16.67 -10.52 15.96
C GLU A 628 -16.24 -10.93 14.54
N SER A 629 -17.18 -10.99 13.60
CA SER A 629 -16.87 -11.32 12.20
C SER A 629 -15.91 -10.31 11.56
N ALA A 630 -16.13 -9.01 11.81
CA ALA A 630 -15.26 -7.95 11.32
C ALA A 630 -13.85 -8.04 11.92
N PHE A 631 -13.74 -8.38 13.21
CA PHE A 631 -12.45 -8.62 13.85
C PHE A 631 -11.70 -9.80 13.23
N GLU A 632 -12.35 -10.95 13.06
CA GLU A 632 -11.73 -12.14 12.46
C GLU A 632 -11.28 -11.90 11.01
N LYS A 633 -12.13 -11.28 10.18
CA LYS A 633 -11.74 -10.88 8.81
C LYS A 633 -10.54 -9.95 8.80
N SER A 634 -10.50 -8.96 9.72
CA SER A 634 -9.40 -8.00 9.81
C SER A 634 -8.10 -8.65 10.28
N LYS A 635 -8.19 -9.58 11.23
CA LYS A 635 -7.05 -10.35 11.74
C LYS A 635 -6.45 -11.25 10.65
N ASN A 636 -7.29 -11.87 9.82
CA ASN A 636 -6.84 -12.65 8.67
C ASN A 636 -6.15 -11.77 7.62
N PHE A 637 -6.70 -10.60 7.31
CA PHE A 637 -6.03 -9.62 6.43
C PHE A 637 -4.63 -9.24 6.95
N LEU A 638 -4.46 -9.07 8.27
CA LEU A 638 -3.14 -8.70 8.82
C LEU A 638 -2.04 -9.76 8.59
N LEU A 639 -2.38 -11.01 8.23
CA LEU A 639 -1.39 -11.98 7.77
C LEU A 639 -0.67 -11.53 6.51
N SER A 640 -1.39 -10.93 5.55
CA SER A 640 -0.78 -10.37 4.34
C SER A 640 0.05 -9.11 4.62
N MET A 641 0.01 -8.61 5.86
CA MET A 641 0.79 -7.48 6.36
C MET A 641 1.97 -7.94 7.26
N GLY A 642 2.25 -9.24 7.31
CA GLY A 642 3.37 -9.82 8.06
C GLY A 642 3.07 -10.09 9.53
N LEU A 643 1.79 -10.10 9.96
CA LEU A 643 1.42 -10.48 11.31
C LEU A 643 1.78 -11.97 11.57
N PRO A 644 2.43 -12.30 12.70
CA PRO A 644 2.76 -13.69 13.02
C PRO A 644 1.51 -14.57 13.19
N LYS A 645 1.54 -15.79 12.65
CA LYS A 645 0.44 -16.78 12.77
C LYS A 645 0.04 -17.06 14.22
N SER A 646 0.99 -16.97 15.18
CA SER A 646 0.72 -17.15 16.61
C SER A 646 -0.32 -16.15 17.15
N LYS A 647 -0.38 -14.94 16.59
CA LYS A 647 -1.34 -13.89 16.99
C LYS A 647 -2.76 -14.13 16.46
N LEU A 648 -2.96 -15.07 15.54
CA LEU A 648 -4.30 -15.42 15.04
C LEU A 648 -5.20 -16.07 16.12
N LYS A 649 -4.60 -16.66 17.15
CA LYS A 649 -5.35 -17.30 18.24
C LYS A 649 -6.05 -16.29 19.16
N LEU A 650 -5.71 -15.00 19.05
CA LEU A 650 -6.28 -13.95 19.89
C LEU A 650 -7.71 -13.61 19.47
N SER A 651 -8.60 -13.57 20.46
CA SER A 651 -9.97 -13.08 20.29
C SER A 651 -10.04 -11.55 20.46
N LEU A 652 -11.15 -10.95 20.03
CA LEU A 652 -11.44 -9.52 20.26
C LEU A 652 -11.37 -9.15 21.75
N ALA A 653 -11.86 -10.04 22.62
CA ALA A 653 -11.81 -9.85 24.07
C ALA A 653 -10.38 -9.92 24.62
N ASP A 654 -9.51 -10.73 24.01
CA ASP A 654 -8.11 -10.82 24.43
C ASP A 654 -7.34 -9.54 24.15
N VAL A 655 -7.51 -9.00 22.94
CA VAL A 655 -6.88 -7.73 22.55
C VAL A 655 -7.36 -6.59 23.44
N ARG A 656 -8.67 -6.51 23.74
CA ARG A 656 -9.21 -5.51 24.68
C ARG A 656 -8.62 -5.58 26.07
N ARG A 657 -8.33 -6.79 26.56
CA ARG A 657 -7.67 -6.99 27.87
C ARG A 657 -6.18 -6.62 27.86
N GLY A 658 -5.64 -6.19 26.72
CA GLY A 658 -4.25 -5.79 26.57
C GLY A 658 -3.29 -6.98 26.53
N LEU A 659 -3.75 -8.18 26.16
CA LEU A 659 -2.88 -9.36 26.06
C LEU A 659 -1.79 -9.22 25.00
N LEU A 660 -1.96 -8.33 24.02
CA LEU A 660 -0.90 -7.96 23.06
C LEU A 660 0.21 -7.08 23.67
N ARG A 661 -0.14 -6.23 24.65
CA ARG A 661 0.83 -5.34 25.32
C ARG A 661 1.74 -6.07 26.29
N LYS A 662 1.39 -7.30 26.67
CA LYS A 662 2.26 -8.18 27.45
C LYS A 662 3.12 -8.97 26.46
N GLN A 663 4.37 -8.56 26.27
CA GLN A 663 5.35 -9.42 25.60
C GLN A 663 5.37 -10.78 26.32
N THR A 664 5.22 -11.87 25.56
CA THR A 664 5.57 -13.19 26.10
C THR A 664 7.08 -13.21 26.37
N ALA A 665 7.55 -13.99 27.34
CA ALA A 665 8.99 -14.04 27.64
C ALA A 665 9.83 -14.44 26.41
N GLU A 666 9.26 -15.26 25.51
CA GLU A 666 9.86 -15.68 24.24
C GLU A 666 9.90 -14.56 23.18
N GLU A 667 8.81 -13.79 23.00
CA GLU A 667 8.81 -12.62 22.11
C GLU A 667 9.70 -11.50 22.68
N GLY A 668 9.65 -11.30 24.00
CA GLY A 668 10.54 -10.38 24.70
C GLY A 668 12.01 -10.70 24.45
N GLN A 669 12.41 -11.98 24.35
CA GLN A 669 13.80 -12.35 24.03
C GLN A 669 14.16 -12.13 22.55
N LEU A 670 13.20 -12.20 21.63
CA LEU A 670 13.38 -11.94 20.19
C LEU A 670 13.45 -10.44 19.86
N PHE A 671 12.72 -9.60 20.60
CA PHE A 671 12.61 -8.15 20.38
C PHE A 671 13.35 -7.30 21.43
N SER A 672 13.86 -7.91 22.51
CA SER A 672 14.73 -7.25 23.48
C SER A 672 16.01 -6.79 22.80
N ARG A 673 16.22 -5.47 22.80
CA ARG A 673 17.48 -4.82 22.40
C ARG A 673 18.67 -5.32 23.24
N ALA A 674 18.41 -5.84 24.44
CA ALA A 674 19.39 -6.60 25.21
C ALA A 674 19.34 -8.08 24.76
N MET A 675 20.37 -8.53 24.04
CA MET A 675 20.47 -9.93 23.58
C MET A 675 20.48 -10.95 24.72
N PHE A 676 20.73 -10.47 25.94
CA PHE A 676 20.76 -11.22 27.17
C PHE A 676 19.92 -10.48 28.22
N SER A 677 19.07 -11.21 28.93
CA SER A 677 18.44 -10.74 30.15
C SER A 677 19.50 -10.41 31.21
N PRO A 678 19.20 -9.57 32.22
CA PRO A 678 20.13 -9.31 33.32
C PRO A 678 20.64 -10.59 34.01
N LYS A 679 19.80 -11.63 34.06
CA LYS A 679 20.19 -12.95 34.59
C LYS A 679 21.18 -13.67 33.69
N GLU A 680 20.93 -13.71 32.38
CA GLU A 680 21.86 -14.28 31.40
C GLU A 680 23.18 -13.48 31.34
N LEU A 681 23.15 -12.15 31.45
CA LEU A 681 24.37 -11.35 31.55
C LEU A 681 25.17 -11.68 32.81
N THR A 682 24.49 -11.93 33.93
CA THR A 682 25.15 -12.35 35.17
C THR A 682 25.79 -13.74 35.01
N GLN A 683 25.09 -14.64 34.31
CA GLN A 683 25.58 -15.99 34.01
C GLN A 683 26.78 -15.95 33.03
N LEU A 684 26.69 -15.19 31.94
CA LEU A 684 27.77 -15.02 30.97
C LEU A 684 28.98 -14.31 31.58
N ARG A 685 28.78 -13.36 32.51
CA ARG A 685 29.89 -12.79 33.29
C ARG A 685 30.59 -13.83 34.15
N LYS A 686 29.82 -14.76 34.72
CA LYS A 686 30.37 -15.86 35.51
C LYS A 686 31.13 -16.84 34.61
N GLU A 687 30.55 -17.23 33.48
CA GLU A 687 31.19 -18.12 32.50
C GLU A 687 32.46 -17.49 31.90
N PHE A 688 32.46 -16.18 31.63
CA PHE A 688 33.66 -15.45 31.23
C PHE A 688 34.74 -15.48 32.31
N ALA A 689 34.37 -15.24 33.58
CA ALA A 689 35.29 -15.30 34.71
C ALA A 689 35.80 -16.73 35.00
N ASP A 690 35.01 -17.76 34.69
CA ASP A 690 35.43 -19.16 34.80
C ASP A 690 36.41 -19.53 33.66
N LEU A 691 36.31 -18.87 32.50
CA LEU A 691 37.23 -19.05 31.36
C LEU A 691 38.51 -18.21 31.50
N ASP A 692 38.44 -17.01 32.08
CA ASP A 692 39.59 -16.17 32.43
C ASP A 692 40.32 -16.71 33.66
N SER A 693 41.17 -17.72 33.44
CA SER A 693 41.83 -18.47 34.51
C SER A 693 42.84 -17.63 35.31
N ASN A 694 43.31 -16.53 34.74
CA ASN A 694 44.35 -15.68 35.31
C ASN A 694 43.79 -14.35 35.92
N GLY A 695 42.54 -14.00 35.58
CA GLY A 695 41.79 -12.86 36.14
C GLY A 695 42.20 -11.49 35.57
N ASP A 696 42.86 -11.45 34.41
CA ASP A 696 43.32 -10.20 33.77
C ASP A 696 42.23 -9.48 32.96
N GLY A 697 41.03 -10.07 32.87
CA GLY A 697 39.88 -9.52 32.20
C GLY A 697 39.81 -9.83 30.70
N VAL A 698 40.66 -10.73 30.19
CA VAL A 698 40.63 -11.22 28.80
C VAL A 698 40.80 -12.75 28.75
N ILE A 699 40.22 -13.41 27.76
CA ILE A 699 40.47 -14.83 27.50
C ILE A 699 41.62 -14.91 26.49
N SER A 700 42.81 -15.30 26.97
CA SER A 700 43.99 -15.54 26.14
C SER A 700 43.97 -16.95 25.51
N PRO A 701 44.84 -17.25 24.52
CA PRO A 701 45.00 -18.62 24.02
C PRO A 701 45.34 -19.64 25.13
N ASN A 702 46.07 -19.23 26.17
CA ASN A 702 46.40 -20.12 27.30
C ASN A 702 45.18 -20.40 28.19
N ASP A 703 44.30 -19.41 28.37
CA ASP A 703 43.03 -19.57 29.11
C ASP A 703 42.09 -20.52 28.36
N LEU A 704 41.99 -20.35 27.03
CA LEU A 704 41.19 -21.22 26.17
C LEU A 704 41.73 -22.65 26.14
N GLN A 705 43.06 -22.81 26.08
CA GLN A 705 43.70 -24.12 26.15
C GLN A 705 43.41 -24.82 27.48
N SER A 706 43.50 -24.09 28.59
CA SER A 706 43.19 -24.60 29.93
C SER A 706 41.72 -24.99 30.06
N ALA A 707 40.80 -24.21 29.50
CA ALA A 707 39.38 -24.52 29.48
C ALA A 707 39.06 -25.80 28.66
N LEU A 708 39.70 -25.98 27.50
CA LEU A 708 39.53 -27.16 26.65
C LEU A 708 40.04 -28.44 27.32
N GLU A 709 41.15 -28.36 28.06
CA GLU A 709 41.68 -29.48 28.85
C GLU A 709 40.72 -29.89 29.98
N HIS A 710 40.08 -28.93 30.66
CA HIS A 710 39.05 -29.19 31.67
C HIS A 710 37.76 -29.81 31.10
N LEU A 711 37.49 -29.60 29.80
CA LEU A 711 36.35 -30.17 29.08
C LEU A 711 36.65 -31.54 28.43
N ASN A 712 37.75 -32.20 28.83
CA ASN A 712 38.24 -33.48 28.29
C ASN A 712 38.68 -33.45 26.81
N PHE A 713 38.95 -32.26 26.24
CA PHE A 713 39.61 -32.14 24.93
C PHE A 713 41.12 -32.06 25.13
N ALA A 714 41.74 -33.20 25.47
CA ALA A 714 43.20 -33.29 25.59
C ALA A 714 43.89 -33.28 24.21
N ASN A 715 45.00 -32.55 24.07
CA ASN A 715 45.86 -32.46 22.87
C ASN A 715 45.31 -31.64 21.70
N VAL A 716 44.62 -30.51 21.94
CA VAL A 716 44.35 -29.54 20.87
C VAL A 716 45.67 -28.83 20.50
N PRO A 717 46.11 -28.86 19.22
CA PRO A 717 47.33 -28.18 18.80
C PRO A 717 47.26 -26.68 19.08
N LYS A 718 48.37 -26.10 19.55
CA LYS A 718 48.44 -24.67 19.91
C LYS A 718 48.06 -23.76 18.74
N GLU A 719 48.46 -24.16 17.52
CA GLU A 719 48.09 -23.49 16.26
C GLU A 719 46.57 -23.40 16.05
N THR A 720 45.83 -24.44 16.46
CA THR A 720 44.37 -24.47 16.38
C THR A 720 43.72 -23.52 17.41
N VAL A 721 44.26 -23.46 18.62
CA VAL A 721 43.79 -22.56 19.67
C VAL A 721 44.05 -21.10 19.28
N ASP A 722 45.25 -20.81 18.76
CA ASP A 722 45.63 -19.49 18.25
C ASP A 722 44.78 -19.09 17.03
N MET A 723 44.43 -20.04 16.15
CA MET A 723 43.47 -19.82 15.06
C MET A 723 42.06 -19.50 15.55
N ILE A 724 41.58 -20.14 16.62
CA ILE A 724 40.25 -19.89 17.18
C ILE A 724 40.18 -18.48 17.78
N VAL A 725 41.21 -18.09 18.54
CA VAL A 725 41.28 -16.76 19.16
C VAL A 725 41.47 -15.65 18.11
N SER A 726 42.26 -15.89 17.06
CA SER A 726 42.44 -14.93 15.96
C SER A 726 41.25 -14.86 14.98
N GLY A 727 40.44 -15.92 14.92
CA GLY A 727 39.23 -15.99 14.09
C GLY A 727 38.00 -15.33 14.72
N ALA A 728 37.93 -15.26 16.04
CA ALA A 728 37.05 -14.32 16.73
C ALA A 728 37.51 -12.89 16.39
N LYS A 729 36.61 -11.98 16.03
CA LYS A 729 36.92 -10.58 15.66
C LYS A 729 37.50 -9.81 16.86
N THR A 730 38.73 -10.13 17.25
CA THR A 730 39.41 -9.57 18.41
C THR A 730 39.98 -8.21 18.04
N ASN A 731 39.72 -7.22 18.90
CA ASN A 731 40.30 -5.89 18.76
C ASN A 731 41.81 -5.96 18.93
N HIS A 732 42.61 -6.00 17.85
CA HIS A 732 44.08 -5.78 17.75
C HIS A 732 45.03 -6.39 18.82
N ILE A 733 44.56 -7.17 19.80
CA ILE A 733 45.27 -7.57 21.03
C ILE A 733 45.47 -9.09 21.07
N GLY A 734 44.82 -9.85 20.19
CA GLY A 734 45.00 -11.32 20.11
C GLY A 734 44.42 -12.08 21.31
N ALA A 735 43.44 -11.49 22.01
CA ALA A 735 42.71 -12.06 23.14
C ALA A 735 41.23 -11.62 23.06
N ILE A 736 40.32 -12.36 23.71
CA ILE A 736 38.88 -12.10 23.68
C ILE A 736 38.49 -11.36 24.97
N ASP A 737 38.07 -10.10 24.87
CA ASP A 737 37.54 -9.36 26.03
C ASP A 737 36.07 -9.72 26.30
N PHE A 738 35.48 -9.20 27.39
CA PHE A 738 34.10 -9.52 27.73
C PHE A 738 33.08 -9.03 26.67
N SER A 739 33.39 -7.95 25.95
CA SER A 739 32.52 -7.47 24.86
C SER A 739 32.56 -8.42 23.67
N ASP A 740 33.75 -8.88 23.29
CA ASP A 740 33.97 -9.85 22.22
C ASP A 740 33.33 -11.20 22.57
N PHE A 741 33.44 -11.63 23.83
CA PHE A 741 32.76 -12.83 24.35
C PHE A 741 31.24 -12.73 24.26
N LEU A 742 30.67 -11.55 24.58
CA LEU A 742 29.23 -11.31 24.40
C LEU A 742 28.82 -11.35 22.93
N ASP A 743 29.63 -10.83 22.00
CA ASP A 743 29.33 -10.90 20.57
C ASP A 743 29.37 -12.33 20.01
N ILE A 744 30.30 -13.17 20.50
CA ILE A 744 30.35 -14.60 20.18
C ILE A 744 29.11 -15.32 20.75
N ALA A 745 28.77 -15.07 22.01
CA ALA A 745 27.57 -15.63 22.64
C ALA A 745 26.29 -15.17 21.93
N VAL A 746 26.28 -13.95 21.41
CA VAL A 746 25.21 -13.41 20.56
C VAL A 746 25.11 -14.20 19.26
N ALA A 747 26.21 -14.39 18.54
CA ALA A 747 26.21 -15.13 17.28
C ALA A 747 25.76 -16.59 17.49
N ALA A 748 26.22 -17.23 18.57
CA ALA A 748 25.79 -18.58 18.93
C ALA A 748 24.30 -18.64 19.29
N LYS A 749 23.78 -17.65 20.02
CA LYS A 749 22.36 -17.53 20.36
C LYS A 749 21.50 -17.26 19.13
N GLU A 750 21.95 -16.41 18.21
CA GLU A 750 21.29 -16.16 16.91
C GLU A 750 21.24 -17.42 16.05
N VAL A 751 22.34 -18.16 15.91
CA VAL A 751 22.36 -19.44 15.19
C VAL A 751 21.43 -20.47 15.84
N SER A 752 21.43 -20.56 17.18
CA SER A 752 20.51 -21.43 17.93
C SER A 752 19.04 -21.05 17.71
N LEU A 753 18.74 -19.74 17.71
CA LEU A 753 17.40 -19.21 17.45
C LEU A 753 16.98 -19.46 16.00
N SER A 754 17.86 -19.25 15.02
CA SER A 754 17.62 -19.55 13.61
C SER A 754 17.34 -21.02 13.37
N ASN A 755 18.09 -21.93 14.01
CA ASN A 755 17.86 -23.36 13.94
C ASN A 755 16.55 -23.77 14.62
N LYS A 756 16.23 -23.18 15.78
CA LYS A 756 14.93 -23.38 16.45
C LYS A 756 13.76 -22.86 15.62
N LEU A 757 13.92 -21.71 14.96
CA LEU A 757 12.93 -21.14 14.03
C LEU A 757 12.73 -22.04 12.82
N GLN A 758 13.81 -22.57 12.22
CA GLN A 758 13.71 -23.53 11.12
C GLN A 758 12.96 -24.79 11.54
N ASN A 759 13.28 -25.35 12.71
CA ASN A 759 12.61 -26.55 13.23
C ASN A 759 11.14 -26.29 13.60
N PHE A 760 10.83 -25.12 14.15
CA PHE A 760 9.45 -24.73 14.47
C PHE A 760 8.61 -24.49 13.21
N LEU A 761 9.25 -24.01 12.13
CA LEU A 761 8.61 -23.84 10.83
C LEU A 761 8.42 -25.19 10.12
N SER A 762 9.37 -26.13 10.23
CA SER A 762 9.23 -27.48 9.65
C SER A 762 8.20 -28.35 10.38
N ASP A 763 8.05 -28.21 11.70
CA ASP A 763 7.01 -28.92 12.46
C ASP A 763 5.60 -28.39 12.15
N SER A 764 5.48 -27.18 11.60
CA SER A 764 4.19 -26.57 11.23
C SER A 764 3.66 -26.97 9.85
N ASP A 765 4.43 -27.74 9.08
CA ASP A 765 4.04 -28.30 7.78
C ASP A 765 3.48 -29.74 7.90
N HIS A 766 3.44 -30.32 9.11
CA HIS A 766 2.91 -31.67 9.38
C HIS A 766 1.78 -31.68 10.42
N GLU A 767 0.68 -30.96 10.17
CA GLU A 767 -0.62 -31.30 10.77
C GLU A 767 -1.68 -31.45 9.66
N GLU A 768 -1.81 -32.68 9.16
CA GLU A 768 -2.94 -33.11 8.34
C GLU A 768 -4.24 -33.07 9.16
N ILE A 769 -5.25 -32.47 8.54
CA ILE A 769 -6.62 -32.34 9.04
C ILE A 769 -7.28 -33.74 9.04
N VAL A 770 -7.43 -34.36 10.21
CA VAL A 770 -8.30 -35.54 10.38
C VAL A 770 -9.73 -35.07 10.66
N VAL A 771 -10.59 -35.16 9.65
CA VAL A 771 -12.05 -35.02 9.78
C VAL A 771 -12.61 -36.35 10.29
N ASN A 772 -13.34 -36.31 11.41
CA ASN A 772 -14.05 -37.45 11.99
C ASN A 772 -15.04 -38.08 11.00
N GLY A 773 -14.86 -39.38 10.74
CA GLY A 773 -15.80 -40.23 10.00
C GLY A 773 -15.71 -41.66 10.52
N THR A 774 -16.82 -42.17 11.03
CA THR A 774 -17.00 -43.47 11.66
C THR A 774 -16.79 -44.67 10.72
N SER A 775 -16.22 -45.75 11.29
CA SER A 775 -16.64 -47.17 11.15
C SER A 775 -15.63 -48.21 10.58
N THR A 776 -15.49 -49.29 11.36
CA THR A 776 -15.17 -50.71 11.05
C THR A 776 -13.74 -51.18 10.70
N SER A 777 -13.15 -51.88 11.70
CA SER A 777 -12.43 -53.18 11.65
C SER A 777 -11.35 -53.48 10.58
N SER A 778 -10.12 -53.75 11.02
CA SER A 778 -9.52 -55.11 11.19
C SER A 778 -7.99 -55.12 11.15
N SER A 779 -7.42 -55.97 12.01
CA SER A 779 -6.07 -56.53 12.15
C SER A 779 -4.99 -56.31 11.06
N SER A 780 -3.74 -56.03 11.45
CA SER A 780 -2.66 -57.03 11.67
C SER A 780 -1.25 -56.42 11.69
N HIS A 781 -0.33 -57.09 12.38
CA HIS A 781 1.08 -56.77 12.65
C HIS A 781 1.96 -56.49 11.42
N SER A 782 3.00 -55.65 11.56
CA SER A 782 4.40 -56.12 11.73
C SER A 782 5.44 -54.98 11.63
N THR A 783 6.40 -55.04 12.55
CA THR A 783 7.64 -54.25 12.68
C THR A 783 8.65 -54.65 11.60
N VAL A 784 9.53 -53.75 11.14
CA VAL A 784 11.00 -53.95 11.04
C VAL A 784 11.71 -52.66 10.57
N VAL A 785 12.84 -52.44 11.23
CA VAL A 785 13.86 -51.38 11.20
C VAL A 785 14.72 -51.43 9.93
N VAL A 786 15.15 -50.26 9.39
CA VAL A 786 16.40 -50.12 8.63
C VAL A 786 17.03 -48.74 8.89
N GLU A 787 18.31 -48.76 9.25
CA GLU A 787 19.26 -47.64 9.26
C GLU A 787 20.48 -48.04 8.36
N PRO A 788 21.47 -47.17 8.07
CA PRO A 788 21.72 -46.69 6.71
C PRO A 788 23.15 -46.98 6.20
N ASN A 789 23.45 -46.67 4.92
CA ASN A 789 24.58 -45.79 4.52
C ASN A 789 24.98 -45.82 3.02
N SER A 790 25.21 -44.60 2.52
CA SER A 790 26.35 -44.11 1.72
C SER A 790 26.74 -44.67 0.33
N MET A 791 26.85 -43.70 -0.60
CA MET A 791 27.98 -43.36 -1.48
C MET A 791 28.22 -44.03 -2.85
N SER A 792 28.39 -43.11 -3.82
CA SER A 792 29.36 -43.02 -4.94
C SER A 792 29.16 -43.79 -6.27
N ALA A 793 28.81 -43.01 -7.29
CA ALA A 793 29.56 -42.71 -8.54
C ALA A 793 30.39 -43.78 -9.30
N ALA A 794 30.09 -43.94 -10.61
CA ALA A 794 30.99 -44.03 -11.80
C ALA A 794 30.17 -44.63 -12.98
N VAL A 795 29.95 -43.97 -14.13
CA VAL A 795 30.81 -43.76 -15.33
C VAL A 795 31.33 -45.06 -16.01
N GLY A 796 31.00 -45.24 -17.30
CA GLY A 796 31.67 -46.17 -18.25
C GLY A 796 30.68 -47.08 -19.01
N VAL A 797 30.14 -46.74 -20.19
CA VAL A 797 30.71 -46.83 -21.57
C VAL A 797 30.53 -48.21 -22.25
N HIS A 798 30.06 -48.14 -23.52
CA HIS A 798 29.98 -49.14 -24.60
C HIS A 798 28.92 -50.26 -24.47
N GLY A 799 28.17 -50.60 -25.51
CA GLY A 799 28.18 -50.19 -26.91
C GLY A 799 27.31 -51.15 -27.72
N ASN A 800 26.90 -50.69 -28.92
CA ASN A 800 26.46 -51.50 -30.08
C ASN A 800 25.24 -52.44 -29.87
N GLU A 801 24.32 -52.67 -30.79
CA GLU A 801 24.22 -52.38 -32.22
C GLU A 801 22.80 -52.84 -32.64
N VAL A 802 22.33 -52.27 -33.76
CA VAL A 802 21.65 -53.01 -34.83
C VAL A 802 20.13 -53.30 -34.72
N VAL A 803 19.39 -52.49 -35.49
CA VAL A 803 18.53 -52.89 -36.64
C VAL A 803 17.32 -53.78 -36.31
N ASN A 804 16.11 -53.22 -36.38
CA ASN A 804 15.27 -53.16 -37.60
C ASN A 804 13.77 -53.15 -37.28
N ASP A 805 13.08 -52.38 -38.12
CA ASP A 805 11.78 -52.62 -38.75
C ASP A 805 10.58 -53.09 -37.92
N GLY A 806 9.49 -52.34 -38.09
CA GLY A 806 8.16 -52.95 -38.08
C GLY A 806 7.02 -52.03 -37.69
N ASN A 807 6.60 -51.20 -38.64
CA ASN A 807 5.20 -50.85 -38.93
C ASN A 807 4.13 -51.64 -38.13
N ASN A 808 3.22 -50.94 -37.46
CA ASN A 808 1.88 -50.69 -38.01
C ASN A 808 0.97 -50.01 -36.98
N ASP A 809 0.44 -48.86 -37.38
CA ASP A 809 -0.98 -48.57 -37.48
C ASP A 809 -1.96 -49.05 -36.38
N ALA A 810 -2.62 -48.01 -35.86
CA ALA A 810 -4.07 -47.82 -35.89
C ALA A 810 -4.84 -48.03 -34.56
N LYS A 811 -5.37 -46.87 -34.15
CA LYS A 811 -6.80 -46.58 -33.94
C LYS A 811 -7.49 -47.04 -32.65
N VAL A 812 -8.04 -45.98 -32.03
CA VAL A 812 -9.40 -45.84 -31.48
C VAL A 812 -9.56 -46.22 -30.01
N GLY A 813 -10.03 -45.23 -29.26
CA GLY A 813 -10.42 -45.27 -27.86
C GLY A 813 -10.35 -43.88 -27.27
#